data_AF-A0A941VKI9-F1
#
_entry.id   AF-A0A941VKI9-F1
#
_cell.length_a   1.000
_cell.length_b   1.000
_cell.length_c   1.000
_cell.angle_alpha   90.00
_cell.angle_beta   90.00
_cell.angle_gamma   90.00
#
_symmetry.space_group_name_H-M   'P 1'
#
loop_
_entity.id
_entity.type
_entity.pdbx_description
1 polymer ?
#
loop_
_entity_poly.entity_id
_entity_poly.type
_entity_poly.pdbx_seq_one_letter_code
_entity_poly.pdbx_strand_id
1 'polypeptide(L)'
;LDTKRAGYSPAYADLIGDHLRQKYKGYQPAAVYVTDDNALSFALSHLNRVFPGVPVFFSGINNYDVRRQLDPARTTGVFEKKEIAPNLRLMREIEPGIKEIVIVGDATETYRAIESEIRAELRHHADIHASFLSSNRIDDLVERLRQQKGRFVFLTTLGAVTDPNGRTLALSETIKAIVNAGQFVVFSMEDAYLYPGVIGGYVTSGPRQGRAAAGLLVRHLNGSAVSALPPIEASPNEYIVDETELLKAGLILPNDIAGQVTLVNTLPTFYETNRRIILGTLYGLITLLLVSLASSLLLFVRKNRQIARASQQLGETKDSLDRAQRIANMGNWDWQIGENRLFWSEGIYRLFGIQQAEFDASYEAFMARVHPDDQNAVNAAVGRALETGAPYEIDHRIVRSDGAVRIVHENAEVLLDNQGKPARMIGIVQDITEWKLAEQALQEKDAHLEYIAYHDALTGLPNRALLLDRLIHAASRADRAGNRMALLFIDLDRFKTINDSLGHAIGDAVLQAASERLKTLVREVDTLSRLGGDEFVVLLEDLRDGQDAASVAEKIIHALEKVLVIGDYPLHISASIGISLYPQDGRDAETLMKHADAAMYKAKESGRNTFHFYEKGITERVMRRIHLESRLRSAFEQRSLEVYYQPLVNLGSQRICGAEALLRWHDPEEGAIPPDHFIPIAEDTGLIIPMGEWVIREACLALKRWDELGISLDGFVMHINLSGKQLLQKDLPRRLADMLVEIGVPPEWIGLELTESSIMESETVGLDILTALRRIGVSIAIDDFGTGHSSLSRLKLLPISELKIDRSFIRDIAEDKDDAAIVQAILALSASLGLRVVAEGVEHAGQEAFL
;
A
#
# COMPACT_ATOMS: atom_id res chain seq x y z
N LEU A 1 23.19 -14.70 -0.53
CA LEU A 1 23.74 -16.05 -0.78
C LEU A 1 22.54 -16.97 -0.97
N ASP A 2 22.42 -17.62 -2.12
CA ASP A 2 21.34 -18.60 -2.32
C ASP A 2 21.87 -20.00 -1.98
N THR A 3 22.03 -20.26 -0.68
CA THR A 3 22.53 -21.53 -0.16
C THR A 3 21.56 -22.70 -0.37
N LYS A 4 20.33 -22.42 -0.82
CA LYS A 4 19.32 -23.42 -1.14
C LYS A 4 19.47 -23.97 -2.56
N ARG A 5 19.96 -23.16 -3.51
CA ARG A 5 20.24 -23.59 -4.89
C ARG A 5 21.69 -23.99 -5.13
N ALA A 6 22.65 -23.43 -4.39
CA ALA A 6 24.07 -23.75 -4.48
C ALA A 6 24.66 -23.98 -3.08
N GLY A 7 25.36 -25.09 -2.88
CA GLY A 7 26.01 -25.38 -1.61
C GLY A 7 27.02 -24.29 -1.22
N TYR A 8 27.09 -23.94 0.07
CA TYR A 8 28.06 -22.98 0.57
C TYR A 8 29.48 -23.51 0.33
N SER A 9 30.26 -22.82 -0.51
CA SER A 9 31.68 -23.10 -0.73
C SER A 9 32.51 -21.84 -0.56
N PRO A 10 33.77 -21.93 -0.13
CA PRO A 10 34.66 -20.77 -0.03
C PRO A 10 34.76 -20.00 -1.35
N ALA A 11 34.83 -20.69 -2.50
CA ALA A 11 34.88 -20.05 -3.81
C ALA A 11 33.59 -19.28 -4.15
N TYR A 12 32.41 -19.83 -3.81
CA TYR A 12 31.14 -19.13 -3.98
C TYR A 12 31.04 -17.91 -3.05
N ALA A 13 31.50 -18.03 -1.81
CA ALA A 13 31.58 -16.92 -0.88
C ALA A 13 32.54 -15.82 -1.38
N ASP A 14 33.76 -16.16 -1.80
CA ASP A 14 34.73 -15.19 -2.33
C ASP A 14 34.16 -14.42 -3.53
N LEU A 15 33.54 -15.12 -4.48
CA LEU A 15 32.88 -14.51 -5.65
C LEU A 15 31.83 -13.46 -5.23
N ILE A 16 30.96 -13.82 -4.28
CA ILE A 16 29.92 -12.93 -3.78
C ILE A 16 30.53 -11.76 -2.99
N GLY A 17 31.56 -12.02 -2.18
CA GLY A 17 32.29 -10.99 -1.44
C GLY A 17 32.92 -9.94 -2.35
N ASP A 18 33.61 -10.37 -3.42
CA ASP A 18 34.23 -9.48 -4.38
C ASP A 18 33.19 -8.72 -5.22
N HIS A 19 32.09 -9.37 -5.59
CA HIS A 19 30.96 -8.69 -6.24
C HIS A 19 30.34 -7.60 -5.34
N LEU A 20 30.10 -7.90 -4.06
CA LEU A 20 29.56 -6.92 -3.10
C LEU A 20 30.52 -5.75 -2.89
N ARG A 21 31.83 -6.02 -2.79
CA ARG A 21 32.85 -4.97 -2.70
C ARG A 21 32.80 -4.03 -3.90
N GLN A 22 32.67 -4.57 -5.11
CA GLN A 22 32.61 -3.77 -6.33
C GLN A 22 31.30 -2.98 -6.41
N LYS A 23 30.16 -3.64 -6.15
CA LYS A 23 28.82 -3.05 -6.19
C LYS A 23 28.67 -1.88 -5.21
N TYR A 24 29.19 -2.03 -3.99
CA TYR A 24 29.07 -1.03 -2.93
C TYR A 24 30.35 -0.20 -2.74
N LYS A 25 31.18 -0.09 -3.78
CA LYS A 25 32.42 0.70 -3.73
C LYS A 25 32.09 2.16 -3.39
N GLY A 26 32.63 2.65 -2.28
CA GLY A 26 32.41 4.03 -1.80
C GLY A 26 31.16 4.21 -0.94
N TYR A 27 30.37 3.16 -0.70
CA TYR A 27 29.26 3.15 0.24
C TYR A 27 29.68 2.52 1.57
N GLN A 28 29.32 3.18 2.67
CA GLN A 28 29.56 2.68 4.03
C GLN A 28 28.24 2.66 4.80
N PRO A 29 27.62 1.48 4.99
CA PRO A 29 26.41 1.39 5.77
C PRO A 29 26.69 1.62 7.26
N ALA A 30 25.71 2.15 7.98
CA ALA A 30 25.82 2.34 9.44
C ALA A 30 25.89 0.99 10.20
N ALA A 31 25.29 -0.06 9.64
CA ALA A 31 25.34 -1.42 10.16
C ALA A 31 25.01 -2.41 9.03
N VAL A 32 25.43 -3.66 9.21
CA VAL A 32 24.96 -4.79 8.40
C VAL A 32 24.08 -5.68 9.25
N TYR A 33 22.94 -6.11 8.73
CA TYR A 33 22.08 -7.11 9.37
C TYR A 33 22.08 -8.40 8.55
N VAL A 34 22.27 -9.54 9.20
CA VAL A 34 22.29 -10.87 8.57
C VAL A 34 21.35 -11.85 9.28
N THR A 35 20.79 -12.77 8.49
CA THR A 35 19.89 -13.82 8.96
C THR A 35 20.39 -15.14 8.41
N ASP A 36 20.41 -16.20 9.21
CA ASP A 36 20.97 -17.55 8.92
C ASP A 36 22.49 -17.70 9.19
N ASP A 37 22.88 -18.91 9.61
CA ASP A 37 24.27 -19.25 9.97
C ASP A 37 25.25 -18.99 8.81
N ASN A 38 24.84 -19.30 7.57
CA ASN A 38 25.71 -19.10 6.40
C ASN A 38 25.93 -17.61 6.12
N ALA A 39 24.91 -16.78 6.34
CA ALA A 39 25.02 -15.34 6.16
C ALA A 39 25.93 -14.71 7.22
N LEU A 40 25.86 -15.18 8.47
CA LEU A 40 26.78 -14.75 9.52
C LEU A 40 28.22 -15.21 9.24
N SER A 41 28.42 -16.47 8.85
CA SER A 41 29.73 -17.00 8.49
C SER A 41 30.37 -16.18 7.36
N PHE A 42 29.57 -15.85 6.33
CA PHE A 42 29.98 -14.96 5.25
C PHE A 42 30.30 -13.55 5.75
N ALA A 43 29.48 -12.99 6.64
CA ALA A 43 29.71 -11.66 7.20
C ALA A 43 31.04 -11.56 7.95
N LEU A 44 31.31 -12.54 8.82
CA LEU A 44 32.54 -12.58 9.62
C LEU A 44 33.79 -12.72 8.75
N SER A 45 33.71 -13.50 7.66
CA SER A 45 34.85 -13.81 6.80
C SER A 45 35.08 -12.77 5.68
N HIS A 46 34.03 -12.24 5.08
CA HIS A 46 34.12 -11.44 3.84
C HIS A 46 33.64 -10.00 4.01
N LEU A 47 32.70 -9.70 4.91
CA LEU A 47 32.14 -8.35 4.94
C LEU A 47 33.08 -7.31 5.53
N ASN A 48 34.06 -7.67 6.34
CA ASN A 48 35.11 -6.70 6.71
C ASN A 48 35.92 -6.21 5.49
N ARG A 49 36.02 -7.04 4.45
CA ARG A 49 36.66 -6.76 3.17
C ARG A 49 35.77 -5.89 2.25
N VAL A 50 34.44 -5.88 2.48
CA VAL A 50 33.44 -5.11 1.72
C VAL A 50 33.13 -3.77 2.42
N PHE A 51 32.85 -3.83 3.71
CA PHE A 51 32.52 -2.73 4.61
C PHE A 51 33.48 -2.71 5.81
N PRO A 52 34.71 -2.16 5.63
CA PRO A 52 35.68 -2.08 6.71
C PRO A 52 35.14 -1.32 7.92
N GLY A 53 35.27 -1.90 9.12
CA GLY A 53 34.86 -1.29 10.38
C GLY A 53 33.36 -1.31 10.70
N VAL A 54 32.48 -1.64 9.74
CA VAL A 54 31.03 -1.65 9.98
C VAL A 54 30.63 -2.80 10.92
N PRO A 55 29.71 -2.56 11.87
CA PRO A 55 29.23 -3.59 12.77
C PRO A 55 28.19 -4.51 12.12
N VAL A 56 28.16 -5.77 12.58
CA VAL A 56 27.27 -6.83 12.09
C VAL A 56 26.27 -7.19 13.18
N PHE A 57 24.99 -7.12 12.83
CA PHE A 57 23.86 -7.54 13.64
C PHE A 57 23.29 -8.84 13.07
N PHE A 58 22.93 -9.81 13.92
CA PHE A 58 22.40 -11.09 13.44
C PHE A 58 21.13 -11.56 14.16
N SER A 59 20.36 -12.42 13.50
CA SER A 59 19.33 -13.27 14.11
C SER A 59 19.19 -14.60 13.35
N GLY A 60 18.43 -15.55 13.88
CA GLY A 60 18.25 -16.86 13.23
C GLY A 60 19.52 -17.71 13.19
N ILE A 61 20.40 -17.55 14.19
CA ILE A 61 21.69 -18.25 14.29
C ILE A 61 21.54 -19.39 15.29
N ASN A 62 21.59 -20.62 14.81
CA ASN A 62 21.47 -21.81 15.64
C ASN A 62 22.84 -22.46 15.93
N ASN A 63 23.88 -22.11 15.17
CA ASN A 63 25.23 -22.60 15.40
C ASN A 63 25.95 -21.82 16.52
N TYR A 64 25.90 -22.37 17.73
CA TYR A 64 26.54 -21.77 18.90
C TYR A 64 28.07 -21.86 18.91
N ASP A 65 28.70 -22.69 18.08
CA ASP A 65 30.17 -22.76 18.01
C ASP A 65 30.77 -21.47 17.41
N VAL A 66 29.97 -20.73 16.63
CA VAL A 66 30.35 -19.42 16.07
C VAL A 66 30.57 -18.37 17.17
N ARG A 67 30.06 -18.58 18.40
CA ARG A 67 30.25 -17.67 19.55
C ARG A 67 31.71 -17.28 19.77
N ARG A 68 32.64 -18.24 19.65
CA ARG A 68 34.07 -18.00 19.88
C ARG A 68 34.73 -17.16 18.77
N GLN A 69 34.05 -17.00 17.64
CA GLN A 69 34.52 -16.27 16.47
C GLN A 69 33.94 -14.85 16.39
N LEU A 70 32.98 -14.51 17.26
CA LEU A 70 32.37 -13.18 17.31
C LEU A 70 33.33 -12.17 17.93
N ASP A 71 33.56 -11.05 17.23
CA ASP A 71 34.24 -9.88 17.77
C ASP A 71 33.23 -9.03 18.58
N PRO A 72 33.34 -8.94 19.92
CA PRO A 72 32.39 -8.18 20.75
C PRO A 72 32.38 -6.68 20.45
N ALA A 73 33.43 -6.14 19.84
CA ALA A 73 33.47 -4.73 19.45
C ALA A 73 32.64 -4.45 18.19
N ARG A 74 32.29 -5.49 17.42
CA ARG A 74 31.73 -5.34 16.07
C ARG A 74 30.53 -6.21 15.76
N THR A 75 30.28 -7.25 16.55
CA THR A 75 29.23 -8.21 16.25
C THR A 75 28.34 -8.43 17.47
N THR A 76 27.03 -8.27 17.26
CA THR A 76 26.02 -8.60 18.27
C THR A 76 24.75 -9.10 17.58
N GLY A 77 23.81 -9.66 18.32
CA GLY A 77 22.61 -10.22 17.70
C GLY A 77 21.81 -11.10 18.64
N VAL A 78 20.97 -11.93 18.04
CA VAL A 78 20.06 -12.83 18.73
C VAL A 78 20.36 -14.25 18.29
N PHE A 79 20.66 -15.13 19.24
CA PHE A 79 20.77 -16.55 18.95
C PHE A 79 19.39 -17.20 18.92
N GLU A 80 19.21 -18.09 17.94
CA GLU A 80 18.04 -18.92 17.81
C GLU A 80 18.25 -20.23 18.56
N LYS A 81 17.24 -20.64 19.34
CA LYS A 81 17.17 -21.95 19.95
C LYS A 81 15.79 -22.53 19.78
N LYS A 82 15.74 -23.73 19.21
CA LYS A 82 14.53 -24.54 19.16
C LYS A 82 14.41 -25.31 20.48
N GLU A 83 13.46 -24.93 21.34
CA GLU A 83 13.36 -25.50 22.68
C GLU A 83 12.36 -26.66 22.75
N ILE A 84 12.87 -27.84 23.07
CA ILE A 84 12.09 -29.10 23.10
C ILE A 84 11.37 -29.27 24.44
N ALA A 85 12.07 -29.05 25.56
CA ALA A 85 11.53 -29.30 26.90
C ALA A 85 10.22 -28.55 27.21
N PRO A 86 10.07 -27.24 26.86
CA PRO A 86 8.81 -26.53 27.07
C PRO A 86 7.64 -27.09 26.25
N ASN A 87 7.90 -27.63 25.06
CA ASN A 87 6.89 -28.26 24.21
C ASN A 87 6.42 -29.60 24.77
N LEU A 88 7.35 -30.48 25.18
CA LEU A 88 6.99 -31.76 25.81
C LEU A 88 6.23 -31.55 27.13
N ARG A 89 6.63 -30.53 27.91
CA ARG A 89 5.90 -30.12 29.10
C ARG A 89 4.48 -29.64 28.77
N LEU A 90 4.34 -28.76 27.78
CA LEU A 90 3.04 -28.24 27.34
C LEU A 90 2.10 -29.38 26.90
N MET A 91 2.60 -30.32 26.09
CA MET A 91 1.82 -31.47 25.63
C MET A 91 1.31 -32.32 26.82
N ARG A 92 2.16 -32.53 27.83
CA ARG A 92 1.80 -33.29 29.04
C ARG A 92 0.83 -32.53 29.94
N GLU A 93 0.95 -31.22 30.07
CA GLU A 93 0.05 -30.43 30.90
C GLU A 93 -1.32 -30.26 30.25
N ILE A 94 -1.36 -30.17 28.91
CA ILE A 94 -2.60 -30.16 28.12
C ILE A 94 -3.31 -31.53 28.18
N GLU A 95 -2.56 -32.64 28.09
CA GLU A 95 -3.09 -34.00 28.21
C GLU A 95 -2.24 -34.82 29.19
N PRO A 96 -2.60 -34.84 30.50
CA PRO A 96 -1.84 -35.57 31.53
C PRO A 96 -1.75 -37.08 31.29
N GLY A 97 -2.61 -37.64 30.44
CA GLY A 97 -2.63 -39.06 30.07
C GLY A 97 -1.83 -39.42 28.82
N ILE A 98 -1.06 -38.50 28.23
CA ILE A 98 -0.32 -38.73 26.98
C ILE A 98 0.74 -39.83 27.16
N LYS A 99 0.63 -40.90 26.37
CA LYS A 99 1.57 -42.05 26.40
C LYS A 99 2.30 -42.28 25.09
N GLU A 100 1.74 -41.83 23.97
CA GLU A 100 2.30 -42.05 22.64
C GLU A 100 2.31 -40.73 21.86
N ILE A 101 3.49 -40.35 21.37
CA ILE A 101 3.68 -39.21 20.48
C ILE A 101 4.41 -39.64 19.21
N VAL A 102 4.10 -38.98 18.10
CA VAL A 102 4.77 -39.16 16.82
C VAL A 102 5.58 -37.91 16.52
N ILE A 103 6.90 -38.03 16.48
CA ILE A 103 7.81 -36.94 16.14
C ILE A 103 8.05 -36.99 14.64
N VAL A 104 7.74 -35.89 13.97
CA VAL A 104 7.88 -35.75 12.52
C VAL A 104 8.94 -34.70 12.20
N GLY A 105 9.84 -35.05 11.30
CA GLY A 105 10.78 -34.11 10.71
C GLY A 105 11.27 -34.55 9.34
N ASP A 106 12.18 -33.77 8.76
CA ASP A 106 12.84 -34.09 7.50
C ASP A 106 14.01 -35.08 7.68
N ALA A 107 14.66 -35.47 6.59
CA ALA A 107 15.84 -36.32 6.63
C ALA A 107 17.17 -35.52 6.61
N THR A 108 17.20 -34.32 7.20
CA THR A 108 18.40 -33.47 7.24
C THR A 108 19.30 -33.76 8.45
N GLU A 109 20.54 -33.29 8.41
CA GLU A 109 21.45 -33.33 9.57
C GLU A 109 20.93 -32.49 10.75
N THR A 110 20.24 -31.39 10.46
CA THR A 110 19.58 -30.55 11.48
C THR A 110 18.52 -31.34 12.24
N TYR A 111 17.67 -32.10 11.54
CA TYR A 111 16.70 -32.96 12.20
C TYR A 111 17.38 -34.05 13.04
N ARG A 112 18.48 -34.65 12.57
CA ARG A 112 19.21 -35.67 13.38
C ARG A 112 19.74 -35.11 14.70
N ALA A 113 20.22 -33.86 14.71
CA ALA A 113 20.64 -33.19 15.93
C ALA A 113 19.45 -32.99 16.89
N ILE A 114 18.33 -32.49 16.36
CA ILE A 114 17.09 -32.27 17.12
C ILE A 114 16.51 -33.60 17.62
N GLU A 115 16.54 -34.66 16.83
CA GLU A 115 16.13 -36.00 17.22
C GLU A 115 16.95 -36.50 18.44
N SER A 116 18.27 -36.27 18.44
CA SER A 116 19.13 -36.62 19.57
C SER A 116 18.75 -35.84 20.84
N GLU A 117 18.47 -34.55 20.71
CA GLU A 117 18.01 -33.70 21.82
C GLU A 117 16.64 -34.14 22.36
N ILE A 118 15.70 -34.49 21.47
CA ILE A 118 14.38 -34.98 21.89
C ILE A 118 14.52 -36.32 22.59
N ARG A 119 15.33 -37.24 22.06
CA ARG A 119 15.62 -38.52 22.72
C ARG A 119 16.27 -38.31 24.09
N ALA A 120 17.11 -37.28 24.24
CA ALA A 120 17.71 -36.95 25.52
C ALA A 120 16.67 -36.44 26.53
N GLU A 121 15.81 -35.52 26.10
CA GLU A 121 14.75 -34.96 26.95
C GLU A 121 13.71 -36.02 27.34
N LEU A 122 13.34 -36.90 26.41
CA LEU A 122 12.41 -38.01 26.68
C LEU A 122 12.90 -38.98 27.77
N ARG A 123 14.22 -39.04 28.07
CA ARG A 123 14.70 -39.83 29.23
C ARG A 123 14.20 -39.28 30.57
N HIS A 124 13.87 -37.99 30.63
CA HIS A 124 13.23 -37.36 31.78
C HIS A 124 11.70 -37.56 31.80
N HIS A 125 11.14 -38.15 30.74
CA HIS A 125 9.72 -38.43 30.52
C HIS A 125 9.49 -39.91 30.15
N ALA A 126 9.89 -40.82 31.05
CA ALA A 126 9.91 -42.27 30.81
C ALA A 126 8.53 -42.90 30.53
N ASP A 127 7.45 -42.16 30.78
CA ASP A 127 6.05 -42.52 30.53
C ASP A 127 5.58 -42.23 29.08
N ILE A 128 6.32 -41.40 28.33
CA ILE A 128 6.00 -41.04 26.95
C ILE A 128 6.82 -41.91 25.98
N HIS A 129 6.12 -42.71 25.18
CA HIS A 129 6.70 -43.44 24.06
C HIS A 129 6.66 -42.61 22.79
N ALA A 130 7.81 -42.32 22.19
CA ALA A 130 7.90 -41.52 20.97
C ALA A 130 8.32 -42.35 19.76
N SER A 131 7.52 -42.28 18.69
CA SER A 131 7.86 -42.82 17.36
C SER A 131 8.44 -41.72 16.49
N PHE A 132 9.58 -41.98 15.84
CA PHE A 132 10.29 -40.98 15.04
C PHE A 132 10.08 -41.28 13.55
N LEU A 133 9.52 -40.30 12.83
CA LEU A 133 9.28 -40.36 11.40
C LEU A 133 10.05 -39.25 10.70
N SER A 134 10.97 -39.64 9.82
CA SER A 134 11.70 -38.72 8.97
C SER A 134 11.73 -39.19 7.52
N SER A 135 11.51 -38.25 6.60
CA SER A 135 11.63 -38.45 5.16
C SER A 135 11.66 -37.10 4.44
N ASN A 136 12.30 -37.07 3.27
CA ASN A 136 12.26 -35.91 2.37
C ASN A 136 11.11 -36.02 1.34
N ARG A 137 10.30 -37.07 1.42
CA ARG A 137 9.18 -37.34 0.51
C ARG A 137 7.86 -37.30 1.27
N ILE A 138 6.90 -36.51 0.78
CA ILE A 138 5.62 -36.33 1.49
C ILE A 138 4.77 -37.60 1.49
N ASP A 139 4.82 -38.39 0.41
CA ASP A 139 4.06 -39.63 0.25
C ASP A 139 4.49 -40.66 1.29
N ASP A 140 5.81 -40.79 1.52
CA ASP A 140 6.36 -41.65 2.56
C ASP A 140 5.99 -41.18 3.98
N LEU A 141 6.06 -39.86 4.26
CA LEU A 141 5.63 -39.31 5.55
C LEU A 141 4.15 -39.61 5.82
N VAL A 142 3.27 -39.34 4.85
CA VAL A 142 1.82 -39.54 5.00
C VAL A 142 1.47 -41.01 5.16
N GLU A 143 2.10 -41.91 4.39
CA GLU A 143 1.86 -43.35 4.50
C GLU A 143 2.29 -43.89 5.87
N ARG A 144 3.48 -43.49 6.35
CA ARG A 144 3.98 -43.90 7.67
C ARG A 144 3.19 -43.30 8.81
N LEU A 145 2.69 -42.07 8.66
CA LEU A 145 1.80 -41.41 9.61
C LEU A 145 0.47 -42.15 9.75
N ARG A 146 -0.15 -42.55 8.64
CA ARG A 146 -1.41 -43.34 8.63
C ARG A 146 -1.31 -44.66 9.38
N GLN A 147 -0.11 -45.22 9.50
CA GLN A 147 0.15 -46.47 10.22
C GLN A 147 0.39 -46.25 11.73
N GLN A 148 0.52 -44.99 12.18
CA GLN A 148 0.74 -44.69 13.59
C GLN A 148 -0.54 -44.80 14.41
N LYS A 149 -0.40 -45.25 15.66
CA LYS A 149 -1.50 -45.31 16.63
C LYS A 149 -1.57 -44.07 17.53
N GLY A 150 -0.50 -43.29 17.59
CA GLY A 150 -0.41 -42.09 18.41
C GLY A 150 -1.35 -40.98 17.92
N ARG A 151 -2.13 -40.41 18.84
CA ARG A 151 -3.04 -39.27 18.57
C ARG A 151 -2.30 -37.95 18.40
N PHE A 152 -1.09 -37.83 18.96
CA PHE A 152 -0.34 -36.59 19.04
C PHE A 152 0.85 -36.60 18.09
N VAL A 153 0.96 -35.56 17.26
CA VAL A 153 2.08 -35.35 16.36
C VAL A 153 2.84 -34.12 16.82
N PHE A 154 4.17 -34.21 16.90
CA PHE A 154 5.05 -33.09 17.19
C PHE A 154 5.91 -32.80 15.96
N LEU A 155 5.62 -31.67 15.31
CA LEU A 155 6.38 -31.17 14.17
C LEU A 155 7.63 -30.46 14.67
N THR A 156 8.77 -30.92 14.18
CA THR A 156 10.08 -30.37 14.55
C THR A 156 10.60 -29.48 13.44
N THR A 157 11.46 -30.00 12.56
CA THR A 157 12.00 -29.29 11.41
C THR A 157 11.60 -29.98 10.12
N LEU A 158 10.96 -29.23 9.23
CA LEU A 158 10.56 -29.65 7.89
C LEU A 158 11.31 -28.80 6.85
N GLY A 159 12.33 -29.40 6.25
CA GLY A 159 13.07 -28.83 5.13
C GLY A 159 12.33 -28.97 3.80
N ALA A 160 13.09 -29.03 2.70
CA ALA A 160 12.54 -29.15 1.35
C ALA A 160 11.96 -30.55 1.10
N VAL A 161 10.71 -30.77 1.50
CA VAL A 161 9.96 -32.00 1.23
C VAL A 161 9.45 -31.99 -0.21
N THR A 162 9.56 -33.12 -0.91
CA THR A 162 9.14 -33.25 -2.31
C THR A 162 7.89 -34.12 -2.47
N ASP A 163 7.15 -33.88 -3.54
CA ASP A 163 6.08 -34.76 -4.01
C ASP A 163 6.65 -35.99 -4.76
N PRO A 164 5.78 -36.94 -5.18
CA PRO A 164 6.23 -38.12 -5.92
C PRO A 164 6.91 -37.83 -7.27
N ASN A 165 6.65 -36.66 -7.86
CA ASN A 165 7.23 -36.20 -9.12
C ASN A 165 8.54 -35.44 -8.92
N GLY A 166 9.01 -35.29 -7.67
CA GLY A 166 10.24 -34.57 -7.33
C GLY A 166 10.07 -33.05 -7.21
N ARG A 167 8.85 -32.52 -7.26
CA ARG A 167 8.59 -31.09 -7.04
C ARG A 167 8.72 -30.79 -5.55
N THR A 168 9.51 -29.77 -5.19
CA THR A 168 9.54 -29.26 -3.82
C THR A 168 8.20 -28.62 -3.47
N LEU A 169 7.61 -29.08 -2.36
CA LEU A 169 6.35 -28.57 -1.84
C LEU A 169 6.59 -27.30 -1.04
N ALA A 170 5.63 -26.38 -1.09
CA ALA A 170 5.58 -25.28 -0.13
C ALA A 170 5.32 -25.84 1.28
N LEU A 171 5.82 -25.15 2.31
CA LEU A 171 5.64 -25.56 3.71
C LEU A 171 4.15 -25.74 4.08
N SER A 172 3.28 -24.89 3.54
CA SER A 172 1.82 -24.97 3.70
C SER A 172 1.22 -26.25 3.10
N GLU A 173 1.70 -26.67 1.92
CA GLU A 173 1.28 -27.91 1.26
C GLU A 173 1.72 -29.14 2.07
N THR A 174 2.98 -29.13 2.54
CA THR A 174 3.56 -30.19 3.39
C THR A 174 2.78 -30.36 4.69
N ILE A 175 2.54 -29.26 5.42
CA ILE A 175 1.81 -29.31 6.69
C ILE A 175 0.36 -29.75 6.46
N LYS A 176 -0.31 -29.22 5.43
CA LYS A 176 -1.66 -29.65 5.06
C LYS A 176 -1.73 -31.15 4.77
N ALA A 177 -0.73 -31.72 4.09
CA ALA A 177 -0.68 -33.16 3.82
C ALA A 177 -0.47 -33.98 5.11
N ILE A 178 0.38 -33.51 6.03
CA ILE A 178 0.60 -34.15 7.35
C ILE A 178 -0.68 -34.11 8.20
N VAL A 179 -1.32 -32.93 8.32
CA VAL A 179 -2.58 -32.77 9.06
C VAL A 179 -3.68 -33.68 8.46
N ASN A 180 -3.77 -33.77 7.14
CA ASN A 180 -4.77 -34.61 6.46
C ASN A 180 -4.42 -36.11 6.45
N ALA A 181 -3.27 -36.52 6.97
CA ALA A 181 -2.89 -37.93 7.03
C ALA A 181 -3.78 -38.72 8.01
N GLY A 182 -4.34 -38.06 9.03
CA GLY A 182 -5.21 -38.68 10.03
C GLY A 182 -5.81 -37.64 11.00
N GLN A 183 -6.56 -38.10 12.00
CA GLN A 183 -7.08 -37.22 13.05
C GLN A 183 -6.04 -37.03 14.16
N PHE A 184 -5.02 -36.23 13.86
CA PHE A 184 -3.93 -35.94 14.79
C PHE A 184 -4.12 -34.60 15.51
N VAL A 185 -3.64 -34.54 16.74
CA VAL A 185 -3.41 -33.30 17.47
C VAL A 185 -1.98 -32.87 17.21
N VAL A 186 -1.80 -31.83 16.41
CA VAL A 186 -0.49 -31.46 15.87
C VAL A 186 0.10 -30.27 16.64
N PHE A 187 1.21 -30.49 17.30
CA PHE A 187 2.03 -29.48 17.96
C PHE A 187 3.20 -29.06 17.07
N SER A 188 3.69 -27.84 17.25
CA SER A 188 4.87 -27.34 16.55
C SER A 188 5.75 -26.49 17.45
N MET A 189 7.05 -26.49 17.15
CA MET A 189 8.07 -25.64 17.75
C MET A 189 8.50 -24.46 16.87
N GLU A 190 7.83 -24.22 15.74
CA GLU A 190 8.10 -23.08 14.84
C GLU A 190 6.81 -22.31 14.54
N ASP A 191 6.86 -20.98 14.60
CA ASP A 191 5.71 -20.11 14.32
C ASP A 191 5.27 -20.18 12.84
N ALA A 192 6.23 -20.39 11.95
CA ALA A 192 6.01 -20.59 10.52
C ALA A 192 5.14 -21.81 10.20
N TYR A 193 4.92 -22.72 11.16
CA TYR A 193 4.19 -23.98 10.96
C TYR A 193 2.74 -23.88 11.43
N LEU A 194 2.31 -22.72 11.92
CA LEU A 194 0.95 -22.44 12.39
C LEU A 194 -0.04 -22.31 11.22
N TYR A 195 -0.29 -23.43 10.54
CA TYR A 195 -1.31 -23.59 9.51
C TYR A 195 -2.57 -24.26 10.10
N PRO A 196 -3.73 -24.18 9.40
CA PRO A 196 -4.95 -24.84 9.84
C PRO A 196 -4.74 -26.33 10.18
N GLY A 197 -5.13 -26.72 11.39
CA GLY A 197 -4.94 -28.06 11.94
C GLY A 197 -3.68 -28.25 12.81
N VAL A 198 -2.87 -27.20 12.99
CA VAL A 198 -1.74 -27.18 13.94
C VAL A 198 -2.10 -26.31 15.13
N ILE A 199 -2.02 -26.88 16.34
CA ILE A 199 -2.30 -26.18 17.61
C ILE A 199 -1.22 -25.16 17.93
N GLY A 200 0.02 -25.43 17.56
CA GLY A 200 1.18 -24.61 17.92
C GLY A 200 1.94 -25.19 19.11
N GLY A 201 2.52 -24.32 19.95
CA GLY A 201 3.40 -24.74 21.03
C GLY A 201 4.26 -23.61 21.56
N TYR A 202 5.37 -23.98 22.20
CA TYR A 202 6.42 -23.03 22.54
C TYR A 202 7.35 -22.88 21.34
N VAL A 203 7.11 -21.83 20.56
CA VAL A 203 7.66 -21.69 19.22
C VAL A 203 8.85 -20.75 19.17
N THR A 204 9.78 -21.09 18.28
CA THR A 204 10.77 -20.13 17.79
C THR A 204 10.04 -19.10 16.92
N SER A 205 9.93 -17.87 17.41
CA SER A 205 9.16 -16.79 16.78
C SER A 205 10.06 -15.86 15.95
N GLY A 206 9.92 -15.91 14.63
CA GLY A 206 10.65 -15.06 13.69
C GLY A 206 10.45 -13.56 13.96
N PRO A 207 9.20 -13.08 14.14
CA PRO A 207 8.91 -11.70 14.49
C PRO A 207 9.54 -11.25 15.82
N ARG A 208 9.57 -12.11 16.85
CA ARG A 208 10.22 -11.79 18.14
C ARG A 208 11.72 -11.69 18.00
N GLN A 209 12.35 -12.63 17.29
CA GLN A 209 13.78 -12.58 17.00
C GLN A 209 14.16 -11.32 16.22
N GLY A 210 13.41 -10.99 15.17
CA GLY A 210 13.61 -9.78 14.37
C GLY A 210 13.45 -8.51 15.21
N ARG A 211 12.42 -8.43 16.06
CA ARG A 211 12.20 -7.28 16.96
C ARG A 211 13.33 -7.13 17.99
N ALA A 212 13.82 -8.23 18.56
CA ALA A 212 14.94 -8.21 19.50
C ALA A 212 16.24 -7.73 18.82
N ALA A 213 16.55 -8.24 17.63
CA ALA A 213 17.71 -7.81 16.85
C ALA A 213 17.60 -6.35 16.40
N ALA A 214 16.42 -5.93 15.94
CA ALA A 214 16.13 -4.53 15.60
C ALA A 214 16.28 -3.61 16.82
N GLY A 215 15.89 -4.06 18.02
CA GLY A 215 16.11 -3.32 19.26
C GLY A 215 17.58 -3.05 19.55
N LEU A 216 18.45 -4.04 19.33
CA LEU A 216 19.91 -3.86 19.44
C LEU A 216 20.42 -2.85 18.40
N LEU A 217 19.97 -2.98 17.15
CA LEU A 217 20.35 -2.10 16.06
C LEU A 217 19.91 -0.65 16.31
N VAL A 218 18.67 -0.42 16.73
CA VAL A 218 18.15 0.93 17.06
C VAL A 218 18.97 1.57 18.19
N ARG A 219 19.34 0.80 19.23
CA ARG A 219 20.21 1.31 20.30
C ARG A 219 21.59 1.72 19.78
N HIS A 220 22.13 0.96 18.83
CA HIS A 220 23.40 1.31 18.18
C HIS A 220 23.29 2.57 17.33
N LEU A 221 22.26 2.68 16.48
CA LEU A 221 21.99 3.87 15.67
C LEU A 221 21.76 5.12 16.54
N ASN A 222 21.25 4.95 17.76
CA ASN A 222 21.11 6.00 18.76
C ASN A 222 22.40 6.28 19.58
N GLY A 223 23.55 5.73 19.19
CA GLY A 223 24.86 6.07 19.76
C GLY A 223 25.45 5.05 20.75
N SER A 224 24.80 3.90 20.99
CA SER A 224 25.39 2.85 21.83
C SER A 224 26.52 2.12 21.07
N ALA A 225 27.69 1.97 21.69
CA ALA A 225 28.74 1.11 21.14
C ALA A 225 28.30 -0.37 21.13
N VAL A 226 28.70 -1.14 20.11
CA VAL A 226 28.35 -2.57 20.00
C VAL A 226 28.89 -3.38 21.17
N SER A 227 30.06 -3.02 21.70
CA SER A 227 30.63 -3.63 22.90
C SER A 227 29.79 -3.48 24.16
N ALA A 228 28.86 -2.51 24.20
CA ALA A 228 27.90 -2.32 25.28
C ALA A 228 26.57 -3.06 25.04
N LEU A 229 26.44 -3.78 23.92
CA LEU A 229 25.25 -4.51 23.49
C LEU A 229 25.60 -6.01 23.42
N PRO A 230 25.59 -6.75 24.55
CA PRO A 230 25.90 -8.18 24.52
C PRO A 230 24.87 -8.94 23.65
N PRO A 231 25.29 -9.98 22.94
CA PRO A 231 24.37 -10.85 22.20
C PRO A 231 23.29 -11.44 23.12
N ILE A 232 22.07 -11.52 22.62
CA ILE A 232 20.95 -12.16 23.31
C ILE A 232 21.10 -13.67 23.12
N GLU A 233 21.50 -14.37 24.18
CA GLU A 233 21.71 -15.83 24.15
C GLU A 233 20.43 -16.65 24.33
N ALA A 234 19.47 -16.11 25.08
CA ALA A 234 18.17 -16.74 25.27
C ALA A 234 17.29 -16.39 24.06
N SER A 235 16.99 -17.39 23.24
CA SER A 235 16.08 -17.23 22.10
C SER A 235 14.75 -16.65 22.59
N PRO A 236 14.26 -15.54 22.00
CA PRO A 236 13.01 -14.88 22.42
C PRO A 236 11.80 -15.67 21.91
N ASN A 237 11.70 -16.93 22.32
CA ASN A 237 10.62 -17.85 22.03
C ASN A 237 9.37 -17.45 22.82
N GLU A 238 8.20 -17.87 22.35
CA GLU A 238 6.95 -17.60 23.05
C GLU A 238 5.97 -18.76 22.88
N TYR A 239 5.00 -18.86 23.78
CA TYR A 239 3.88 -19.78 23.60
C TYR A 239 2.89 -19.15 22.61
N ILE A 240 2.67 -19.81 21.47
CA ILE A 240 1.60 -19.47 20.52
C ILE A 240 0.70 -20.67 20.35
N VAL A 241 -0.59 -20.49 20.61
CA VAL A 241 -1.58 -21.57 20.50
C VAL A 241 -2.78 -21.09 19.69
N ASP A 242 -3.19 -21.89 18.72
CA ASP A 242 -4.46 -21.71 18.00
C ASP A 242 -5.62 -22.19 18.87
N GLU A 243 -6.44 -21.25 19.35
CA GLU A 243 -7.55 -21.53 20.25
C GLU A 243 -8.63 -22.37 19.55
N THR A 244 -8.87 -22.12 18.26
CA THR A 244 -9.87 -22.88 17.49
C THR A 244 -9.45 -24.34 17.34
N GLU A 245 -8.18 -24.61 17.00
CA GLU A 245 -7.68 -25.99 16.89
C GLU A 245 -7.58 -26.69 18.25
N LEU A 246 -7.19 -25.96 19.31
CA LEU A 246 -7.20 -26.48 20.68
C LEU A 246 -8.60 -26.94 21.11
N LEU A 247 -9.63 -26.11 20.84
CA LEU A 247 -11.02 -26.43 21.15
C LEU A 247 -11.57 -27.56 20.27
N LYS A 248 -11.23 -27.61 18.98
CA LYS A 248 -11.59 -28.74 18.09
C LYS A 248 -11.00 -30.06 18.58
N ALA A 249 -9.81 -30.03 19.16
CA ALA A 249 -9.18 -31.21 19.75
C ALA A 249 -9.78 -31.61 21.11
N GLY A 250 -10.65 -30.77 21.70
CA GLY A 250 -11.25 -30.98 23.01
C GLY A 250 -10.27 -30.78 24.17
N LEU A 251 -9.23 -29.97 23.97
CA LEU A 251 -8.13 -29.75 24.90
C LEU A 251 -8.28 -28.40 25.61
N ILE A 252 -7.71 -28.28 26.81
CA ILE A 252 -7.79 -27.06 27.64
C ILE A 252 -6.38 -26.62 27.99
N LEU A 253 -6.12 -25.31 27.91
CA LEU A 253 -4.85 -24.72 28.31
C LEU A 253 -4.66 -24.78 29.84
N PRO A 254 -3.47 -25.19 30.32
CA PRO A 254 -3.13 -25.15 31.73
C PRO A 254 -3.17 -23.72 32.31
N ASN A 255 -3.72 -23.56 33.51
CA ASN A 255 -3.92 -22.25 34.15
C ASN A 255 -2.61 -21.48 34.41
N ASP A 256 -1.52 -22.20 34.63
CA ASP A 256 -0.17 -21.72 34.88
C ASP A 256 0.52 -21.15 33.64
N ILE A 257 0.17 -21.63 32.44
CA ILE A 257 0.72 -21.12 31.17
C ILE A 257 -0.25 -20.16 30.48
N ALA A 258 -1.55 -20.20 30.76
CA ALA A 258 -2.58 -19.38 30.12
C ALA A 258 -2.26 -17.86 30.07
N GLY A 259 -1.60 -17.31 31.09
CA GLY A 259 -1.19 -15.89 31.13
C GLY A 259 0.06 -15.55 30.30
N GLN A 260 0.75 -16.55 29.76
CA GLN A 260 1.98 -16.45 28.97
C GLN A 260 1.76 -16.88 27.51
N VAL A 261 0.58 -17.41 27.17
CA VAL A 261 0.23 -17.86 25.83
C VAL A 261 -0.38 -16.73 25.01
N THR A 262 0.14 -16.56 23.79
CA THR A 262 -0.52 -15.76 22.76
C THR A 262 -1.52 -16.65 22.03
N LEU A 263 -2.82 -16.38 22.24
CA LEU A 263 -3.88 -17.09 21.52
C LEU A 263 -4.10 -16.48 20.15
N VAL A 264 -4.10 -17.32 19.12
CA VAL A 264 -4.42 -16.95 17.74
C VAL A 264 -5.72 -17.64 17.31
N ASN A 265 -6.41 -17.06 16.32
CA ASN A 265 -7.70 -17.56 15.83
C ASN A 265 -8.73 -17.78 16.95
N THR A 266 -8.80 -16.82 17.88
CA THR A 266 -9.72 -16.88 19.01
C THR A 266 -11.16 -16.83 18.54
N LEU A 267 -12.00 -17.71 19.08
CA LEU A 267 -13.43 -17.65 18.78
C LEU A 267 -14.00 -16.35 19.34
N PRO A 268 -14.87 -15.65 18.60
CA PRO A 268 -15.51 -14.45 19.13
C PRO A 268 -16.22 -14.81 20.43
N THR A 269 -15.96 -14.03 21.47
CA THR A 269 -16.51 -14.31 22.81
C THR A 269 -18.05 -14.38 22.75
N PHE A 270 -18.69 -15.02 23.74
CA PHE A 270 -20.17 -15.01 23.83
C PHE A 270 -20.73 -13.58 23.71
N TYR A 271 -20.02 -12.61 24.28
CA TYR A 271 -20.33 -11.20 24.15
C TYR A 271 -20.24 -10.69 22.71
N GLU A 272 -19.15 -10.96 21.99
CA GLU A 272 -18.97 -10.51 20.61
C GLU A 272 -19.97 -11.15 19.65
N THR A 273 -20.19 -12.46 19.79
CA THR A 273 -21.17 -13.21 18.99
C THR A 273 -22.59 -12.70 19.20
N ASN A 274 -22.95 -12.43 20.45
CA ASN A 274 -24.30 -11.99 20.82
C ASN A 274 -24.40 -10.48 21.06
N ARG A 275 -23.41 -9.68 20.62
CA ARG A 275 -23.30 -8.26 21.01
C ARG A 275 -24.57 -7.49 20.69
N ARG A 276 -25.16 -7.74 19.53
CA ARG A 276 -26.43 -7.13 19.11
C ARG A 276 -27.60 -7.55 19.99
N ILE A 277 -27.67 -8.82 20.39
CA ILE A 277 -28.74 -9.35 21.25
C ILE A 277 -28.56 -8.82 22.68
N ILE A 278 -27.35 -8.87 23.23
CA ILE A 278 -27.03 -8.39 24.59
C ILE A 278 -27.28 -6.89 24.68
N LEU A 279 -26.78 -6.10 23.72
CA LEU A 279 -27.05 -4.67 23.71
C LEU A 279 -28.53 -4.40 23.50
N GLY A 280 -29.21 -5.13 22.61
CA GLY A 280 -30.65 -4.99 22.40
C GLY A 280 -31.48 -5.30 23.64
N THR A 281 -31.16 -6.38 24.38
CA THR A 281 -31.83 -6.72 25.64
C THR A 281 -31.47 -5.75 26.75
N LEU A 282 -30.22 -5.26 26.80
CA LEU A 282 -29.80 -4.23 27.75
C LEU A 282 -30.52 -2.91 27.48
N TYR A 283 -30.62 -2.46 26.23
CA TYR A 283 -31.41 -1.30 25.83
C TYR A 283 -32.88 -1.50 26.16
N GLY A 284 -33.44 -2.69 25.90
CA GLY A 284 -34.80 -3.04 26.27
C GLY A 284 -35.03 -2.97 27.78
N LEU A 285 -34.14 -3.56 28.58
CA LEU A 285 -34.17 -3.54 30.05
C LEU A 285 -33.99 -2.14 30.60
N ILE A 286 -33.04 -1.35 30.07
CA ILE A 286 -32.84 0.06 30.46
C ILE A 286 -34.07 0.87 30.11
N THR A 287 -34.64 0.70 28.91
CA THR A 287 -35.86 1.40 28.50
C THR A 287 -37.03 1.01 29.41
N LEU A 288 -37.19 -0.27 29.72
CA LEU A 288 -38.24 -0.76 30.60
C LEU A 288 -38.03 -0.30 32.05
N LEU A 289 -36.77 -0.23 32.50
CA LEU A 289 -36.39 0.33 33.79
C LEU A 289 -36.62 1.84 33.83
N LEU A 290 -36.33 2.58 32.77
CA LEU A 290 -36.58 4.02 32.66
C LEU A 290 -38.07 4.31 32.61
N VAL A 291 -38.86 3.51 31.87
CA VAL A 291 -40.32 3.62 31.85
C VAL A 291 -40.92 3.25 33.20
N SER A 292 -40.41 2.20 33.86
CA SER A 292 -40.81 1.81 35.22
C SER A 292 -40.42 2.86 36.25
N LEU A 293 -39.20 3.41 36.16
CA LEU A 293 -38.69 4.47 37.02
C LEU A 293 -39.48 5.75 36.80
N ALA A 294 -39.73 6.16 35.57
CA ALA A 294 -40.56 7.31 35.25
C ALA A 294 -41.98 7.12 35.76
N SER A 295 -42.58 5.93 35.58
CA SER A 295 -43.92 5.60 36.11
C SER A 295 -43.93 5.61 37.64
N SER A 296 -42.91 5.03 38.27
CA SER A 296 -42.72 5.03 39.73
C SER A 296 -42.48 6.43 40.26
N LEU A 297 -41.71 7.27 39.56
CA LEU A 297 -41.47 8.68 39.87
C LEU A 297 -42.77 9.47 39.73
N LEU A 298 -43.59 9.17 38.72
CA LEU A 298 -44.88 9.82 38.51
C LEU A 298 -45.89 9.44 39.60
N LEU A 299 -45.89 8.17 40.02
CA LEU A 299 -46.65 7.68 41.17
C LEU A 299 -46.11 8.24 42.49
N PHE A 300 -44.80 8.33 42.64
CA PHE A 300 -44.12 8.91 43.80
C PHE A 300 -44.36 10.41 43.90
N VAL A 301 -44.36 11.14 42.78
CA VAL A 301 -44.76 12.56 42.71
C VAL A 301 -46.24 12.70 43.02
N ARG A 302 -47.12 11.80 42.55
CA ARG A 302 -48.54 11.81 42.92
C ARG A 302 -48.75 11.54 44.42
N LYS A 303 -47.99 10.61 45.00
CA LYS A 303 -48.06 10.25 46.43
C LYS A 303 -47.38 11.28 47.34
N ASN A 304 -46.26 11.84 46.91
CA ASN A 304 -45.60 12.97 47.57
C ASN A 304 -46.45 14.23 47.45
N ARG A 305 -47.18 14.46 46.37
CA ARG A 305 -48.18 15.53 46.31
C ARG A 305 -49.31 15.33 47.32
N GLN A 306 -49.61 14.10 47.74
CA GLN A 306 -50.54 13.82 48.85
C GLN A 306 -49.89 14.01 50.23
N ILE A 307 -48.63 13.59 50.41
CA ILE A 307 -47.89 13.71 51.69
C ILE A 307 -47.42 15.15 51.95
N ALA A 308 -46.98 15.87 50.92
CA ALA A 308 -46.56 17.26 50.96
C ALA A 308 -47.71 18.23 51.29
N ARG A 309 -48.98 17.84 51.04
CA ARG A 309 -50.15 18.60 51.48
C ARG A 309 -50.34 18.60 53.00
N ALA A 310 -49.79 17.61 53.72
CA ALA A 310 -49.97 17.46 55.16
C ALA A 310 -48.76 17.98 55.99
N SER A 311 -47.53 17.92 55.46
CA SER A 311 -46.32 18.23 56.24
C SER A 311 -45.78 19.66 56.04
N GLN A 312 -46.46 20.50 55.26
CA GLN A 312 -46.06 21.90 55.01
C GLN A 312 -47.15 22.88 55.48
N GLN A 313 -47.65 22.70 56.70
CA GLN A 313 -48.11 23.87 57.46
C GLN A 313 -46.91 24.46 58.20
N LEU A 314 -46.41 25.55 57.62
CA LEU A 314 -45.97 26.76 58.32
C LEU A 314 -44.46 27.04 58.56
N GLY A 315 -43.54 26.08 58.51
CA GLY A 315 -42.14 26.34 58.94
C GLY A 315 -41.07 26.46 57.84
N GLU A 316 -41.02 25.50 56.92
CA GLU A 316 -39.82 25.24 56.09
C GLU A 316 -39.88 25.86 54.67
N THR A 317 -40.99 26.52 54.31
CA THR A 317 -41.24 27.04 52.96
C THR A 317 -40.31 28.19 52.55
N LYS A 318 -39.72 28.93 53.49
CA LYS A 318 -38.94 30.14 53.20
C LYS A 318 -37.47 29.83 52.88
N ASP A 319 -36.80 29.03 53.72
CA ASP A 319 -35.35 28.80 53.61
C ASP A 319 -34.95 27.80 52.50
N SER A 320 -35.86 26.91 52.11
CA SER A 320 -35.62 25.94 51.03
C SER A 320 -35.70 26.60 49.65
N LEU A 321 -36.61 27.57 49.48
CA LEU A 321 -36.79 28.32 48.23
C LEU A 321 -35.56 29.19 47.94
N ASP A 322 -35.05 29.90 48.96
CA ASP A 322 -33.87 30.77 48.83
C ASP A 322 -32.57 30.01 48.56
N ARG A 323 -32.47 28.73 48.94
CA ARG A 323 -31.32 27.88 48.62
C ARG A 323 -31.42 27.29 47.21
N ALA A 324 -32.60 26.86 46.79
CA ALA A 324 -32.83 26.32 45.44
C ALA A 324 -32.58 27.38 44.35
N GLN A 325 -33.02 28.62 44.55
CA GLN A 325 -32.80 29.73 43.62
C GLN A 325 -31.32 30.10 43.48
N ARG A 326 -30.54 30.00 44.58
CA ARG A 326 -29.09 30.25 44.57
C ARG A 326 -28.30 29.18 43.83
N ILE A 327 -28.69 27.91 43.95
CA ILE A 327 -28.03 26.79 43.24
C ILE A 327 -28.34 26.83 41.74
N ALA A 328 -29.54 27.28 41.36
CA ALA A 328 -29.99 27.33 39.97
C ALA A 328 -29.55 28.59 39.20
N ASN A 329 -28.81 29.52 39.83
CA ASN A 329 -28.48 30.84 39.28
C ASN A 329 -29.71 31.60 38.74
N MET A 330 -30.81 31.54 39.50
CA MET A 330 -32.07 32.17 39.13
C MET A 330 -32.36 33.39 39.98
N GLY A 331 -32.87 34.44 39.34
CA GLY A 331 -33.49 35.59 39.98
C GLY A 331 -34.97 35.68 39.61
N ASN A 332 -35.75 36.39 40.42
CA ASN A 332 -37.13 36.74 40.09
C ASN A 332 -37.35 38.25 40.19
N TRP A 333 -38.25 38.75 39.36
CA TRP A 333 -38.67 40.14 39.33
C TRP A 333 -40.17 40.26 39.33
N ASP A 334 -40.64 41.41 39.78
CA ASP A 334 -42.04 41.75 39.89
C ASP A 334 -42.23 43.22 39.51
N TRP A 335 -42.85 43.44 38.36
CA TRP A 335 -43.10 44.75 37.81
C TRP A 335 -44.55 45.16 38.06
N GLN A 336 -44.75 46.21 38.83
CA GLN A 336 -46.04 46.86 39.02
C GLN A 336 -46.20 47.95 37.96
N ILE A 337 -47.04 47.68 36.96
CA ILE A 337 -47.10 48.45 35.70
C ILE A 337 -47.67 49.85 35.94
N GLY A 338 -48.72 49.97 36.76
CA GLY A 338 -49.38 51.26 37.04
C GLY A 338 -48.52 52.25 37.84
N GLU A 339 -47.60 51.74 38.67
CA GLU A 339 -46.68 52.54 39.50
C GLU A 339 -45.26 52.65 38.89
N ASN A 340 -45.04 51.99 37.75
CA ASN A 340 -43.73 51.73 37.12
C ASN A 340 -42.65 51.29 38.12
N ARG A 341 -43.01 50.42 39.07
CA ARG A 341 -42.11 49.98 40.13
C ARG A 341 -41.68 48.54 39.88
N LEU A 342 -40.38 48.32 39.65
CA LEU A 342 -39.82 47.00 39.41
C LEU A 342 -39.11 46.51 40.68
N PHE A 343 -39.50 45.36 41.18
CA PHE A 343 -38.85 44.70 42.30
C PHE A 343 -37.97 43.58 41.79
N TRP A 344 -36.72 43.53 42.27
CA TRP A 344 -35.76 42.46 41.99
C TRP A 344 -35.45 41.70 43.26
N SER A 345 -35.36 40.37 43.18
CA SER A 345 -34.73 39.60 44.26
C SER A 345 -33.21 39.72 44.25
N GLU A 346 -32.60 39.30 45.35
CA GLU A 346 -31.15 39.19 45.51
C GLU A 346 -30.49 38.38 44.38
N GLY A 347 -31.21 37.40 43.80
CA GLY A 347 -30.75 36.61 42.66
C GLY A 347 -30.51 37.43 41.39
N ILE A 348 -31.39 38.39 41.09
CA ILE A 348 -31.22 39.28 39.92
C ILE A 348 -30.06 40.24 40.13
N TYR A 349 -29.95 40.85 41.31
CA TYR A 349 -28.81 41.73 41.62
C TYR A 349 -27.46 41.00 41.43
N ARG A 350 -27.36 39.75 41.86
CA ARG A 350 -26.14 38.93 41.68
C ARG A 350 -25.88 38.57 40.21
N LEU A 351 -26.93 38.22 39.48
CA LEU A 351 -26.84 37.85 38.06
C LEU A 351 -26.36 39.03 37.21
N PHE A 352 -26.87 40.23 37.48
CA PHE A 352 -26.48 41.47 36.80
C PHE A 352 -25.18 42.10 37.35
N GLY A 353 -24.67 41.59 38.49
CA GLY A 353 -23.45 42.10 39.13
C GLY A 353 -23.63 43.46 39.81
N ILE A 354 -24.84 43.78 40.27
CA ILE A 354 -25.22 45.09 40.80
C ILE A 354 -25.43 44.98 42.31
N GLN A 355 -24.97 45.98 43.08
CA GLN A 355 -25.27 46.06 44.51
C GLN A 355 -26.63 46.72 44.74
N GLN A 356 -27.49 46.06 45.54
CA GLN A 356 -28.86 46.53 45.81
C GLN A 356 -28.93 47.95 46.39
N ALA A 357 -27.92 48.37 47.16
CA ALA A 357 -27.88 49.71 47.76
C ALA A 357 -27.70 50.85 46.76
N GLU A 358 -27.31 50.55 45.51
CA GLU A 358 -26.88 51.52 44.51
C GLU A 358 -27.76 51.56 43.26
N PHE A 359 -28.86 50.80 43.24
CA PHE A 359 -29.69 50.63 42.05
C PHE A 359 -31.18 50.77 42.36
N ASP A 360 -31.82 51.75 41.72
CA ASP A 360 -33.28 51.86 41.71
C ASP A 360 -33.82 51.06 40.53
N ALA A 361 -34.49 49.95 40.82
CA ALA A 361 -34.97 49.04 39.80
C ALA A 361 -36.21 49.62 39.11
N SER A 362 -36.04 49.95 37.82
CA SER A 362 -37.12 50.32 36.91
C SER A 362 -36.98 49.54 35.60
N TYR A 363 -38.04 49.54 34.79
CA TYR A 363 -38.01 48.90 33.47
C TYR A 363 -36.95 49.53 32.56
N GLU A 364 -36.79 50.86 32.60
CA GLU A 364 -35.76 51.58 31.85
C GLU A 364 -34.35 51.19 32.30
N ALA A 365 -34.15 51.01 33.61
CA ALA A 365 -32.87 50.60 34.19
C ALA A 365 -32.51 49.14 33.82
N PHE A 366 -33.51 48.26 33.67
CA PHE A 366 -33.34 46.92 33.10
C PHE A 366 -32.95 46.99 31.62
N MET A 367 -33.72 47.74 30.81
CA MET A 367 -33.47 47.86 29.35
C MET A 367 -32.10 48.45 29.04
N ALA A 368 -31.58 49.36 29.87
CA ALA A 368 -30.22 49.89 29.74
C ALA A 368 -29.12 48.84 29.94
N ARG A 369 -29.45 47.68 30.53
CA ARG A 369 -28.54 46.54 30.75
C ARG A 369 -28.74 45.42 29.74
N VAL A 370 -29.80 45.45 28.94
CA VAL A 370 -29.98 44.55 27.79
C VAL A 370 -28.99 44.96 26.70
N HIS A 371 -28.35 43.99 26.05
CA HIS A 371 -27.40 44.24 24.97
C HIS A 371 -28.08 45.04 23.84
N PRO A 372 -27.43 46.09 23.26
CA PRO A 372 -28.08 46.99 22.30
C PRO A 372 -28.82 46.30 21.16
N ASP A 373 -28.24 45.24 20.59
CA ASP A 373 -28.85 44.45 19.50
C ASP A 373 -30.16 43.73 19.91
N ASP A 374 -30.31 43.41 21.19
CA ASP A 374 -31.41 42.59 21.71
C ASP A 374 -32.55 43.46 22.28
N GLN A 375 -32.31 44.76 22.51
CA GLN A 375 -33.28 45.70 23.10
C GLN A 375 -34.59 45.78 22.31
N ASN A 376 -34.52 45.79 20.97
CA ASN A 376 -35.73 45.83 20.14
C ASN A 376 -36.58 44.57 20.29
N ALA A 377 -35.94 43.40 20.36
CA ALA A 377 -36.62 42.12 20.51
C ALA A 377 -37.26 41.99 21.90
N VAL A 378 -36.54 42.40 22.95
CA VAL A 378 -37.04 42.42 24.34
C VAL A 378 -38.23 43.38 24.48
N ASN A 379 -38.13 44.61 23.96
CA ASN A 379 -39.24 45.57 23.98
C ASN A 379 -40.48 45.05 23.23
N ALA A 380 -40.30 44.42 22.07
CA ALA A 380 -41.40 43.85 21.31
C ALA A 380 -42.06 42.66 22.02
N ALA A 381 -41.27 41.83 22.71
CA ALA A 381 -41.77 40.70 23.50
C ALA A 381 -42.55 41.17 24.73
N VAL A 382 -42.05 42.18 25.46
CA VAL A 382 -42.77 42.81 26.58
C VAL A 382 -44.05 43.48 26.09
N GLY A 383 -44.00 44.27 25.01
CA GLY A 383 -45.17 44.93 24.43
C GLY A 383 -46.26 43.93 24.04
N ARG A 384 -45.89 42.83 23.39
CA ARG A 384 -46.84 41.75 23.04
C ARG A 384 -47.47 41.12 24.27
N ALA A 385 -46.68 40.84 25.31
CA ALA A 385 -47.18 40.24 26.55
C ALA A 385 -48.19 41.17 27.23
N LEU A 386 -47.93 42.48 27.25
CA LEU A 386 -48.83 43.49 27.80
C LEU A 386 -50.12 43.67 26.97
N GLU A 387 -50.03 43.64 25.64
CA GLU A 387 -51.20 43.83 24.78
C GLU A 387 -52.13 42.61 24.74
N THR A 388 -51.56 41.40 24.78
CA THR A 388 -52.29 40.16 24.49
C THR A 388 -52.46 39.24 25.70
N GLY A 389 -51.73 39.48 26.79
CA GLY A 389 -51.65 38.57 27.92
C GLY A 389 -50.91 37.25 27.62
N ALA A 390 -50.22 37.16 26.48
CA ALA A 390 -49.43 35.98 26.11
C ALA A 390 -48.21 35.79 27.05
N PRO A 391 -47.75 34.54 27.27
CA PRO A 391 -46.53 34.27 28.04
C PRO A 391 -45.34 35.03 27.46
N TYR A 392 -44.58 35.71 28.31
CA TYR A 392 -43.34 36.35 27.93
C TYR A 392 -42.20 35.36 28.14
N GLU A 393 -41.60 34.89 27.07
CA GLU A 393 -40.47 33.95 27.12
C GLU A 393 -39.43 34.37 26.07
N ILE A 394 -38.21 34.69 26.51
CA ILE A 394 -37.16 35.17 25.62
C ILE A 394 -35.75 34.87 26.16
N ASP A 395 -34.89 34.40 25.27
CA ASP A 395 -33.45 34.37 25.48
C ASP A 395 -32.84 35.68 24.97
N HIS A 396 -32.10 36.40 25.83
CA HIS A 396 -31.44 37.63 25.43
C HIS A 396 -30.12 37.84 26.17
N ARG A 397 -29.29 38.74 25.65
CA ARG A 397 -28.00 39.09 26.27
C ARG A 397 -28.16 40.27 27.20
N ILE A 398 -27.51 40.19 28.35
CA ILE A 398 -27.34 41.29 29.29
C ILE A 398 -25.87 41.67 29.44
N VAL A 399 -25.62 42.94 29.74
CA VAL A 399 -24.29 43.50 30.00
C VAL A 399 -24.17 43.81 31.50
N ARG A 400 -23.30 43.07 32.19
CA ARG A 400 -23.02 43.24 33.61
C ARG A 400 -22.27 44.54 33.89
N SER A 401 -22.24 44.94 35.16
CA SER A 401 -21.49 46.12 35.64
C SER A 401 -19.99 46.04 35.37
N ASP A 402 -19.42 44.83 35.34
CA ASP A 402 -18.03 44.52 35.01
C ASP A 402 -17.74 44.49 33.49
N GLY A 403 -18.77 44.74 32.65
CA GLY A 403 -18.68 44.72 31.19
C GLY A 403 -18.83 43.32 30.58
N ALA A 404 -18.96 42.25 31.38
CA ALA A 404 -19.17 40.91 30.85
C ALA A 404 -20.58 40.74 30.28
N VAL A 405 -20.68 40.06 29.14
CA VAL A 405 -21.95 39.69 28.53
C VAL A 405 -22.40 38.32 29.05
N ARG A 406 -23.66 38.22 29.47
CA ARG A 406 -24.32 36.95 29.85
C ARG A 406 -25.54 36.72 28.98
N ILE A 407 -25.82 35.45 28.69
CA ILE A 407 -27.06 35.03 28.01
C ILE A 407 -28.01 34.57 29.10
N VAL A 408 -29.20 35.19 29.13
CA VAL A 408 -30.24 34.86 30.10
C VAL A 408 -31.48 34.35 29.40
N HIS A 409 -32.12 33.37 30.02
CA HIS A 409 -33.47 32.94 29.69
C HIS A 409 -34.43 33.63 30.65
N GLU A 410 -35.40 34.36 30.11
CA GLU A 410 -36.39 35.08 30.89
C GLU A 410 -37.79 34.57 30.57
N ASN A 411 -38.56 34.27 31.63
CA ASN A 411 -39.94 33.82 31.51
C ASN A 411 -40.82 34.55 32.52
N ALA A 412 -41.93 35.13 32.08
CA ALA A 412 -42.84 35.90 32.91
C ALA A 412 -44.31 35.75 32.52
N GLU A 413 -45.17 35.96 33.51
CA GLU A 413 -46.62 35.99 33.39
C GLU A 413 -47.17 37.38 33.68
N VAL A 414 -48.16 37.81 32.91
CA VAL A 414 -48.87 39.08 33.09
C VAL A 414 -50.16 38.84 33.88
N LEU A 415 -50.32 39.56 34.98
CA LEU A 415 -51.51 39.57 35.82
C LEU A 415 -52.38 40.78 35.46
N LEU A 416 -53.64 40.50 35.11
CA LEU A 416 -54.63 41.51 34.74
C LEU A 416 -55.41 42.01 35.99
N ASP A 417 -55.84 43.27 35.97
CA ASP A 417 -56.75 43.84 36.95
C ASP A 417 -58.23 43.43 36.71
N ASN A 418 -59.11 43.87 37.61
CA ASN A 418 -60.56 43.64 37.53
C ASN A 418 -61.24 44.31 36.31
N GLN A 419 -60.51 45.12 35.53
CA GLN A 419 -60.97 45.74 34.29
C GLN A 419 -60.36 45.08 33.04
N GLY A 420 -59.61 43.99 33.21
CA GLY A 420 -58.95 43.26 32.13
C GLY A 420 -57.69 43.93 31.57
N LYS A 421 -57.11 44.90 32.29
CA LYS A 421 -55.87 45.58 31.90
C LYS A 421 -54.66 45.00 32.63
N PRO A 422 -53.46 44.94 32.01
CA PRO A 422 -52.23 44.53 32.69
C PRO A 422 -51.94 45.39 33.92
N ALA A 423 -51.87 44.74 35.09
CA ALA A 423 -51.63 45.41 36.37
C ALA A 423 -50.22 45.13 36.91
N ARG A 424 -49.73 43.89 36.70
CA ARG A 424 -48.48 43.40 37.25
C ARG A 424 -47.88 42.34 36.33
N MET A 425 -46.56 42.25 36.25
CA MET A 425 -45.86 41.21 35.50
C MET A 425 -44.78 40.59 36.39
N ILE A 426 -44.76 39.27 36.51
CA ILE A 426 -43.85 38.58 37.43
C ILE A 426 -43.09 37.53 36.62
N GLY A 427 -41.77 37.53 36.75
CA GLY A 427 -40.92 36.64 35.97
C GLY A 427 -39.72 36.11 36.72
N ILE A 428 -39.07 35.15 36.09
CA ILE A 428 -37.78 34.57 36.48
C ILE A 428 -36.75 34.83 35.38
N VAL A 429 -35.51 35.02 35.80
CA VAL A 429 -34.33 35.15 34.93
C VAL A 429 -33.34 34.08 35.34
N GLN A 430 -32.86 33.29 34.37
CA GLN A 430 -31.84 32.28 34.58
C GLN A 430 -30.63 32.55 33.69
N ASP A 431 -29.42 32.48 34.25
CA ASP A 431 -28.19 32.53 33.45
C ASP A 431 -27.98 31.18 32.73
N ILE A 432 -28.01 31.20 31.39
CA ILE A 432 -27.82 30.02 30.53
C ILE A 432 -26.53 30.10 29.72
N THR A 433 -25.62 31.02 30.07
CA THR A 433 -24.38 31.31 29.30
C THR A 433 -23.52 30.06 29.11
N GLU A 434 -23.21 29.32 30.18
CA GLU A 434 -22.37 28.13 30.11
C GLU A 434 -23.01 27.01 29.28
N TRP A 435 -24.34 26.86 29.39
CA TRP A 435 -25.09 25.86 28.65
C TRP A 435 -25.08 26.13 27.14
N LYS A 436 -25.32 27.39 26.73
CA LYS A 436 -25.28 27.80 25.32
C LYS A 436 -23.89 27.69 24.71
N LEU A 437 -22.84 28.04 25.45
CA LEU A 437 -21.46 27.89 24.98
C LEU A 437 -21.04 26.42 24.83
N ALA A 438 -21.47 25.55 25.75
CA ALA A 438 -21.20 24.11 25.67
C ALA A 438 -21.95 23.44 24.50
N GLU A 439 -23.20 23.84 24.26
CA GLU A 439 -24.00 23.39 23.12
C GLU A 439 -23.34 23.76 21.79
N GLN A 440 -22.89 25.01 21.65
CA GLN A 440 -22.17 25.48 20.46
C GLN A 440 -20.84 24.72 20.23
N ALA A 441 -20.03 24.56 21.29
CA ALA A 441 -18.75 23.85 21.17
C ALA A 441 -18.92 22.37 20.81
N LEU A 442 -19.99 21.72 21.29
CA LEU A 442 -20.30 20.35 20.92
C LEU A 442 -20.73 20.23 19.45
N GLN A 443 -21.61 21.13 18.99
CA GLN A 443 -22.04 21.16 17.59
C GLN A 443 -20.88 21.42 16.61
N GLU A 444 -19.98 22.36 16.95
CA GLU A 444 -18.79 22.64 16.13
C GLU A 444 -17.84 21.44 16.07
N LYS A 445 -17.65 20.75 17.19
CA LYS A 445 -16.79 19.56 17.26
C LYS A 445 -17.37 18.39 16.49
N ASP A 446 -18.67 18.12 16.61
CA ASP A 446 -19.33 17.03 15.88
C ASP A 446 -19.30 17.29 14.37
N ALA A 447 -19.56 18.52 13.92
CA ALA A 447 -19.45 18.91 12.51
C ALA A 447 -18.02 18.77 11.97
N HIS A 448 -17.00 19.12 12.79
CA HIS A 448 -15.60 18.98 12.39
C HIS A 448 -15.16 17.51 12.27
N LEU A 449 -15.59 16.66 13.19
CA LEU A 449 -15.31 15.21 13.16
C LEU A 449 -15.97 14.55 11.94
N GLU A 450 -17.21 14.92 11.64
CA GLU A 450 -17.92 14.46 10.44
C GLU A 450 -17.20 14.89 9.17
N TYR A 451 -16.76 16.16 9.09
CA TYR A 451 -16.02 16.68 7.94
C TYR A 451 -14.72 15.90 7.68
N ILE A 452 -13.90 15.65 8.71
CA ILE A 452 -12.63 14.90 8.56
C ILE A 452 -12.87 13.43 8.22
N ALA A 453 -13.96 12.82 8.70
CA ALA A 453 -14.27 11.43 8.39
C ALA A 453 -14.59 11.21 6.90
N TYR A 454 -15.08 12.23 6.20
CA TYR A 454 -15.56 12.14 4.81
C TYR A 454 -14.73 12.94 3.79
N HIS A 455 -13.77 13.75 4.22
CA HIS A 455 -12.93 14.58 3.35
C HIS A 455 -11.43 14.29 3.52
N ASP A 456 -10.66 14.47 2.44
CA ASP A 456 -9.21 14.43 2.43
C ASP A 456 -8.63 15.70 3.08
N ALA A 457 -7.76 15.52 4.08
CA ALA A 457 -7.24 16.62 4.89
C ALA A 457 -6.36 17.61 4.12
N LEU A 458 -5.72 17.18 3.02
CA LEU A 458 -4.81 18.02 2.23
C LEU A 458 -5.56 18.90 1.21
N THR A 459 -6.54 18.31 0.53
CA THR A 459 -7.22 18.92 -0.64
C THR A 459 -8.65 19.39 -0.35
N GLY A 460 -9.23 18.96 0.78
CA GLY A 460 -10.62 19.20 1.15
C GLY A 460 -11.64 18.48 0.27
N LEU A 461 -11.19 17.66 -0.68
CA LEU A 461 -12.06 16.87 -1.54
C LEU A 461 -12.70 15.71 -0.75
N PRO A 462 -13.88 15.22 -1.16
CA PRO A 462 -14.41 13.94 -0.73
C PRO A 462 -13.33 12.84 -0.73
N ASN A 463 -13.27 12.08 0.36
CA ASN A 463 -12.38 10.92 0.47
C ASN A 463 -13.06 9.65 -0.08
N ARG A 464 -12.34 8.52 -0.02
CA ARG A 464 -12.85 7.23 -0.48
C ARG A 464 -14.19 6.83 0.15
N ALA A 465 -14.44 7.14 1.41
CA ALA A 465 -15.69 6.77 2.08
C ALA A 465 -16.88 7.54 1.51
N LEU A 466 -16.75 8.86 1.34
CA LEU A 466 -17.81 9.70 0.77
C LEU A 466 -18.03 9.41 -0.73
N LEU A 467 -16.97 9.11 -1.48
CA LEU A 467 -17.09 8.70 -2.88
C LEU A 467 -17.95 7.43 -3.02
N LEU A 468 -17.67 6.39 -2.22
CA LEU A 468 -18.40 5.12 -2.29
C LEU A 468 -19.88 5.30 -1.93
N ASP A 469 -20.17 6.10 -0.91
CA ASP A 469 -21.55 6.45 -0.53
C ASP A 469 -22.29 7.14 -1.69
N ARG A 470 -21.67 8.17 -2.29
CA ARG A 470 -22.24 8.88 -3.44
C ARG A 470 -22.43 7.98 -4.65
N LEU A 471 -21.49 7.08 -4.93
CA LEU A 471 -21.58 6.13 -6.04
C LEU A 471 -22.75 5.17 -5.85
N ILE A 472 -22.95 4.63 -4.64
CA ILE A 472 -24.10 3.75 -4.32
C ILE A 472 -25.42 4.49 -4.54
N HIS A 473 -25.51 5.73 -4.07
CA HIS A 473 -26.69 6.57 -4.27
C HIS A 473 -26.94 6.92 -5.74
N ALA A 474 -25.89 7.28 -6.48
CA ALA A 474 -25.96 7.58 -7.90
C ALA A 474 -26.39 6.35 -8.72
N ALA A 475 -25.83 5.17 -8.43
CA ALA A 475 -26.23 3.90 -9.08
C ALA A 475 -27.72 3.59 -8.86
N SER A 476 -28.20 3.78 -7.62
CA SER A 476 -29.62 3.60 -7.30
C SER A 476 -30.54 4.61 -8.01
N ARG A 477 -30.05 5.81 -8.33
CA ARG A 477 -30.77 6.79 -9.16
C ARG A 477 -30.75 6.39 -10.63
N ALA A 478 -29.58 6.03 -11.15
CA ALA A 478 -29.37 5.61 -12.53
C ALA A 478 -30.24 4.39 -12.90
N ASP A 479 -30.31 3.38 -12.02
CA ASP A 479 -31.17 2.20 -12.20
C ASP A 479 -32.66 2.55 -12.34
N ARG A 480 -33.13 3.59 -11.63
CA ARG A 480 -34.54 4.03 -11.67
C ARG A 480 -34.84 4.93 -12.88
N ALA A 481 -33.89 5.78 -13.25
CA ALA A 481 -34.06 6.75 -14.34
C ALA A 481 -33.68 6.19 -15.72
N GLY A 482 -32.95 5.07 -15.77
CA GLY A 482 -32.36 4.55 -17.01
C GLY A 482 -31.16 5.35 -17.51
N ASN A 483 -30.59 6.21 -16.66
CA ASN A 483 -29.45 7.06 -17.00
C ASN A 483 -28.13 6.29 -16.87
N ARG A 484 -27.10 6.75 -17.57
CA ARG A 484 -25.74 6.20 -17.47
C ARG A 484 -24.87 7.08 -16.57
N MET A 485 -23.81 6.49 -16.06
CA MET A 485 -22.79 7.18 -15.27
C MET A 485 -21.42 6.72 -15.73
N ALA A 486 -20.40 7.53 -15.46
CA ALA A 486 -19.01 7.15 -15.67
C ALA A 486 -18.19 7.41 -14.42
N LEU A 487 -17.21 6.53 -14.17
CA LEU A 487 -16.19 6.73 -13.18
C LEU A 487 -14.85 6.91 -13.89
N LEU A 488 -14.23 8.07 -13.68
CA LEU A 488 -12.93 8.44 -14.22
C LEU A 488 -11.91 8.31 -13.08
N PHE A 489 -10.98 7.37 -13.21
CA PHE A 489 -9.85 7.21 -12.32
C PHE A 489 -8.65 7.95 -12.91
N ILE A 490 -8.04 8.86 -12.16
CA ILE A 490 -7.05 9.82 -12.65
C ILE A 490 -5.80 9.68 -11.78
N ASP A 491 -4.65 9.50 -12.42
CA ASP A 491 -3.35 9.48 -11.75
C ASP A 491 -2.41 10.52 -12.36
N LEU A 492 -1.73 11.28 -11.51
CA LEU A 492 -0.79 12.29 -11.95
C LEU A 492 0.55 11.64 -12.36
N ASP A 493 0.88 11.75 -13.65
CA ASP A 493 2.06 11.11 -14.19
C ASP A 493 3.35 11.67 -13.56
N ARG A 494 4.26 10.75 -13.20
CA ARG A 494 5.59 11.09 -12.66
C ARG A 494 5.55 11.95 -11.38
N PHE A 495 4.43 11.98 -10.65
CA PHE A 495 4.32 12.70 -9.38
C PHE A 495 5.37 12.26 -8.35
N LYS A 496 5.70 10.96 -8.32
CA LYS A 496 6.79 10.44 -7.50
C LYS A 496 8.14 11.11 -7.79
N THR A 497 8.45 11.37 -9.07
CA THR A 497 9.68 12.08 -9.46
C THR A 497 9.72 13.51 -8.92
N ILE A 498 8.56 14.18 -8.85
CA ILE A 498 8.44 15.52 -8.23
C ILE A 498 8.74 15.44 -6.74
N ASN A 499 8.15 14.47 -6.03
CA ASN A 499 8.45 14.26 -4.60
C ASN A 499 9.92 13.94 -4.35
N ASP A 500 10.50 13.05 -5.15
CA ASP A 500 11.89 12.60 -4.99
C ASP A 500 12.89 13.72 -5.33
N SER A 501 12.53 14.64 -6.23
CA SER A 501 13.42 15.72 -6.70
C SER A 501 13.26 17.04 -5.95
N LEU A 502 12.03 17.40 -5.56
CA LEU A 502 11.67 18.72 -5.00
C LEU A 502 11.10 18.65 -3.57
N GLY A 503 10.89 17.44 -3.05
CA GLY A 503 10.41 17.20 -1.69
C GLY A 503 8.88 17.20 -1.55
N HIS A 504 8.40 16.58 -0.47
CA HIS A 504 6.97 16.36 -0.22
C HIS A 504 6.15 17.65 -0.09
N ALA A 505 6.70 18.74 0.44
CA ALA A 505 5.97 20.00 0.56
C ALA A 505 5.58 20.61 -0.80
N ILE A 506 6.44 20.47 -1.82
CA ILE A 506 6.12 20.88 -3.19
C ILE A 506 5.12 19.91 -3.81
N GLY A 507 5.26 18.61 -3.57
CA GLY A 507 4.28 17.62 -3.99
C GLY A 507 2.88 17.90 -3.43
N ASP A 508 2.76 18.23 -2.16
CA ASP A 508 1.51 18.60 -1.51
C ASP A 508 0.87 19.84 -2.18
N ALA A 509 1.67 20.86 -2.47
CA ALA A 509 1.20 22.05 -3.18
C ALA A 509 0.77 21.75 -4.63
N VAL A 510 1.45 20.82 -5.32
CA VAL A 510 1.03 20.33 -6.64
C VAL A 510 -0.32 19.64 -6.56
N LEU A 511 -0.54 18.78 -5.55
CA LEU A 511 -1.82 18.09 -5.35
C LEU A 511 -2.96 19.07 -5.05
N GLN A 512 -2.72 20.08 -4.23
CA GLN A 512 -3.69 21.14 -3.96
C GLN A 512 -4.03 21.93 -5.23
N ALA A 513 -3.03 22.34 -6.00
CA ALA A 513 -3.25 23.10 -7.23
C ALA A 513 -3.94 22.27 -8.32
N ALA A 514 -3.60 20.97 -8.45
CA ALA A 514 -4.29 20.04 -9.32
C ALA A 514 -5.76 19.86 -8.89
N SER A 515 -6.02 19.72 -7.58
CA SER A 515 -7.38 19.61 -7.03
C SER A 515 -8.24 20.82 -7.37
N GLU A 516 -7.72 22.03 -7.15
CA GLU A 516 -8.43 23.27 -7.48
C GLU A 516 -8.71 23.38 -8.98
N ARG A 517 -7.74 22.99 -9.82
CA ARG A 517 -7.94 22.98 -11.27
C ARG A 517 -9.02 21.98 -11.69
N LEU A 518 -9.00 20.76 -11.14
CA LEU A 518 -10.01 19.73 -11.42
C LEU A 518 -11.40 20.16 -10.95
N LYS A 519 -11.53 20.82 -9.79
CA LYS A 519 -12.81 21.34 -9.29
C LYS A 519 -13.50 22.27 -10.29
N THR A 520 -12.74 23.08 -11.04
CA THR A 520 -13.32 24.00 -12.05
C THR A 520 -13.90 23.30 -13.28
N LEU A 521 -13.59 22.02 -13.48
CA LEU A 521 -13.97 21.27 -14.68
C LEU A 521 -15.18 20.37 -14.48
N VAL A 522 -15.52 20.05 -13.23
CA VAL A 522 -16.63 19.18 -12.85
C VAL A 522 -17.86 20.01 -12.49
N ARG A 523 -19.07 19.50 -12.77
CA ARG A 523 -20.32 20.18 -12.41
C ARG A 523 -20.63 19.97 -10.93
N GLU A 524 -21.54 20.77 -10.36
CA GLU A 524 -21.98 20.57 -8.97
C GLU A 524 -22.65 19.20 -8.73
N VAL A 525 -23.25 18.61 -9.77
CA VAL A 525 -23.84 17.27 -9.72
C VAL A 525 -22.80 16.16 -9.80
N ASP A 526 -21.61 16.45 -10.32
CA ASP A 526 -20.52 15.49 -10.42
C ASP A 526 -19.73 15.46 -9.10
N THR A 527 -19.06 14.36 -8.83
CA THR A 527 -18.24 14.23 -7.61
C THR A 527 -16.79 14.04 -7.96
N LEU A 528 -15.95 15.02 -7.61
CA LEU A 528 -14.50 14.89 -7.60
C LEU A 528 -14.03 14.45 -6.20
N SER A 529 -13.20 13.42 -6.12
CA SER A 529 -12.68 12.83 -4.89
C SER A 529 -11.18 12.58 -4.99
N ARG A 530 -10.50 12.48 -3.84
CA ARG A 530 -9.10 12.02 -3.75
C ARG A 530 -9.04 10.75 -2.91
N LEU A 531 -8.43 9.69 -3.44
CA LEU A 531 -8.34 8.41 -2.74
C LEU A 531 -7.11 8.33 -1.83
N GLY A 532 -6.03 8.99 -2.23
CA GLY A 532 -4.73 9.00 -1.56
C GLY A 532 -3.61 9.20 -2.58
N GLY A 533 -2.43 9.62 -2.12
CA GLY A 533 -1.29 9.84 -3.03
C GLY A 533 -1.62 10.84 -4.14
N ASP A 534 -1.36 10.44 -5.38
CA ASP A 534 -1.61 11.12 -6.66
C ASP A 534 -2.91 10.70 -7.37
N GLU A 535 -3.77 9.93 -6.70
CA GLU A 535 -4.98 9.35 -7.29
C GLU A 535 -6.24 10.18 -6.99
N PHE A 536 -6.90 10.62 -8.06
CA PHE A 536 -8.19 11.31 -8.05
C PHE A 536 -9.26 10.47 -8.75
N VAL A 537 -10.51 10.62 -8.33
CA VAL A 537 -11.66 9.99 -8.99
C VAL A 537 -12.74 11.02 -9.26
N VAL A 538 -13.27 11.01 -10.47
CA VAL A 538 -14.46 11.78 -10.84
C VAL A 538 -15.61 10.83 -11.15
N LEU A 539 -16.70 10.96 -10.41
CA LEU A 539 -17.99 10.33 -10.71
C LEU A 539 -18.83 11.32 -11.51
N LEU A 540 -19.14 10.97 -12.76
CA LEU A 540 -20.01 11.71 -13.65
C LEU A 540 -21.40 11.09 -13.66
N GLU A 541 -22.40 11.90 -13.38
CA GLU A 541 -23.80 11.48 -13.34
C GLU A 541 -24.58 11.96 -14.58
N ASP A 542 -25.72 11.31 -14.87
CA ASP A 542 -26.65 11.69 -15.93
C ASP A 542 -26.03 11.83 -17.34
N LEU A 543 -25.22 10.83 -17.72
CA LEU A 543 -24.60 10.75 -19.05
C LEU A 543 -25.57 10.19 -20.09
N ARG A 544 -25.50 10.73 -21.32
CA ARG A 544 -26.27 10.21 -22.47
C ARG A 544 -25.58 9.01 -23.10
N ASP A 545 -24.26 9.11 -23.27
CA ASP A 545 -23.40 8.07 -23.84
C ASP A 545 -21.97 8.17 -23.29
N GLY A 546 -21.08 7.27 -23.75
CA GLY A 546 -19.67 7.30 -23.35
C GLY A 546 -18.88 8.50 -23.88
N GLN A 547 -19.35 9.16 -24.95
CA GLN A 547 -18.65 10.31 -25.54
C GLN A 547 -18.68 11.52 -24.61
N ASP A 548 -19.76 11.66 -23.83
CA ASP A 548 -19.84 12.67 -22.77
C ASP A 548 -18.70 12.49 -21.73
N ALA A 549 -18.39 11.24 -21.34
CA ALA A 549 -17.29 10.93 -20.42
C ALA A 549 -15.90 11.19 -21.05
N ALA A 550 -15.70 10.78 -22.30
CA ALA A 550 -14.47 11.05 -23.05
C ALA A 550 -14.19 12.57 -23.14
N SER A 551 -15.22 13.36 -23.42
CA SER A 551 -15.12 14.82 -23.53
C SER A 551 -14.69 15.48 -22.21
N VAL A 552 -15.09 14.91 -21.06
CA VAL A 552 -14.63 15.39 -19.74
C VAL A 552 -13.19 14.96 -19.48
N ALA A 553 -12.81 13.73 -19.82
CA ALA A 553 -11.44 13.25 -19.68
C ALA A 553 -10.44 14.09 -20.51
N GLU A 554 -10.78 14.41 -21.77
CA GLU A 554 -9.96 15.30 -22.62
C GLU A 554 -9.78 16.69 -22.01
N LYS A 555 -10.86 17.28 -21.46
CA LYS A 555 -10.79 18.58 -20.78
C LYS A 555 -9.89 18.54 -19.55
N ILE A 556 -9.93 17.44 -18.80
CA ILE A 556 -9.08 17.23 -17.63
C ILE A 556 -7.61 17.16 -18.05
N ILE A 557 -7.28 16.32 -19.02
CA ILE A 557 -5.91 16.17 -19.54
C ILE A 557 -5.37 17.54 -20.00
N HIS A 558 -6.12 18.23 -20.86
CA HIS A 558 -5.70 19.52 -21.40
C HIS A 558 -5.56 20.61 -20.32
N ALA A 559 -6.34 20.55 -19.25
CA ALA A 559 -6.19 21.48 -18.14
C ALA A 559 -4.94 21.17 -17.31
N LEU A 560 -4.64 19.90 -17.06
CA LEU A 560 -3.46 19.50 -16.27
C LEU A 560 -2.15 19.74 -17.02
N GLU A 561 -2.13 19.65 -18.35
CA GLU A 561 -0.97 20.00 -19.20
C GLU A 561 -0.47 21.44 -19.02
N LYS A 562 -1.36 22.37 -18.62
CA LYS A 562 -0.98 23.76 -18.39
C LYS A 562 -0.02 23.86 -17.22
N VAL A 563 1.01 24.71 -17.34
CA VAL A 563 2.02 24.92 -16.29
C VAL A 563 1.35 25.23 -14.94
N LEU A 564 1.79 24.53 -13.90
CA LEU A 564 1.50 24.84 -12.51
C LEU A 564 2.67 25.64 -11.94
N VAL A 565 2.39 26.85 -11.47
CA VAL A 565 3.39 27.69 -10.81
C VAL A 565 3.29 27.46 -9.31
N ILE A 566 4.25 26.72 -8.75
CA ILE A 566 4.32 26.41 -7.32
C ILE A 566 5.57 27.07 -6.75
N GLY A 567 5.39 28.21 -6.06
CA GLY A 567 6.50 29.07 -5.66
C GLY A 567 7.28 29.55 -6.88
N ASP A 568 8.58 29.25 -6.93
CA ASP A 568 9.47 29.61 -8.05
C ASP A 568 9.58 28.51 -9.13
N TYR A 569 8.86 27.40 -9.00
CA TYR A 569 8.95 26.26 -9.91
C TYR A 569 7.79 26.23 -10.92
N PRO A 570 8.05 26.43 -12.23
CA PRO A 570 7.08 26.13 -13.28
C PRO A 570 7.10 24.63 -13.56
N LEU A 571 6.06 23.92 -13.11
CA LEU A 571 5.96 22.47 -13.25
C LEU A 571 4.97 22.09 -14.36
N HIS A 572 5.40 21.20 -15.24
CA HIS A 572 4.53 20.53 -16.20
C HIS A 572 4.13 19.18 -15.63
N ILE A 573 2.83 18.97 -15.44
CA ILE A 573 2.27 17.68 -15.05
C ILE A 573 1.34 17.18 -16.15
N SER A 574 1.21 15.86 -16.26
CA SER A 574 0.21 15.20 -17.09
C SER A 574 -0.59 14.22 -16.24
N ALA A 575 -1.67 13.67 -16.80
CA ALA A 575 -2.44 12.64 -16.12
C ALA A 575 -2.81 11.50 -17.06
N SER A 576 -2.84 10.30 -16.48
CA SER A 576 -3.37 9.10 -17.12
C SER A 576 -4.75 8.81 -16.55
N ILE A 577 -5.76 8.66 -17.41
CA ILE A 577 -7.17 8.52 -17.00
C ILE A 577 -7.76 7.18 -17.47
N GLY A 578 -8.44 6.49 -16.58
CA GLY A 578 -9.21 5.29 -16.88
C GLY A 578 -10.70 5.51 -16.68
N ILE A 579 -11.52 5.05 -17.61
CA ILE A 579 -12.96 5.29 -17.61
C ILE A 579 -13.72 3.97 -17.52
N SER A 580 -14.62 3.83 -16.56
CA SER A 580 -15.62 2.74 -16.53
C SER A 580 -17.04 3.30 -16.58
N LEU A 581 -17.91 2.62 -17.33
CA LEU A 581 -19.30 3.03 -17.58
C LEU A 581 -20.29 2.16 -16.81
N TYR A 582 -21.20 2.80 -16.07
CA TYR A 582 -22.33 2.10 -15.46
C TYR A 582 -23.55 2.13 -16.40
N PRO A 583 -24.29 1.01 -16.56
CA PRO A 583 -24.09 -0.30 -15.92
C PRO A 583 -23.27 -1.31 -16.75
N GLN A 584 -22.55 -0.85 -17.78
CA GLN A 584 -21.93 -1.69 -18.81
C GLN A 584 -20.70 -2.44 -18.30
N ASP A 585 -19.85 -1.73 -17.58
CA ASP A 585 -18.57 -2.20 -17.08
C ASP A 585 -18.69 -2.71 -15.64
N GLY A 586 -19.76 -2.40 -14.92
CA GLY A 586 -19.99 -2.89 -13.57
C GLY A 586 -21.33 -2.41 -13.02
N ARG A 587 -21.90 -3.16 -12.08
CA ARG A 587 -23.14 -2.79 -11.38
C ARG A 587 -22.96 -2.46 -9.90
N ASP A 588 -21.75 -2.63 -9.39
CA ASP A 588 -21.37 -2.30 -8.02
C ASP A 588 -20.15 -1.37 -8.02
N ALA A 589 -19.99 -0.64 -6.91
CA ALA A 589 -18.94 0.37 -6.76
C ALA A 589 -17.54 -0.21 -6.90
N GLU A 590 -17.31 -1.41 -6.36
CA GLU A 590 -15.99 -2.04 -6.33
C GLU A 590 -15.55 -2.49 -7.72
N THR A 591 -16.45 -3.11 -8.49
CA THR A 591 -16.21 -3.50 -9.88
C THR A 591 -15.93 -2.28 -10.78
N LEU A 592 -16.74 -1.21 -10.67
CA LEU A 592 -16.52 0.01 -11.46
C LEU A 592 -15.16 0.66 -11.16
N MET A 593 -14.81 0.76 -9.88
CA MET A 593 -13.51 1.29 -9.43
C MET A 593 -12.35 0.44 -9.98
N LYS A 594 -12.43 -0.89 -9.82
CA LYS A 594 -11.41 -1.83 -10.33
C LYS A 594 -11.24 -1.73 -11.85
N HIS A 595 -12.33 -1.57 -12.59
CA HIS A 595 -12.29 -1.48 -14.04
C HIS A 595 -11.77 -0.12 -14.53
N ALA A 596 -12.11 0.97 -13.86
CA ALA A 596 -11.54 2.28 -14.15
C ALA A 596 -10.04 2.32 -13.86
N ASP A 597 -9.58 1.76 -12.73
CA ASP A 597 -8.15 1.64 -12.40
C ASP A 597 -7.39 0.81 -13.45
N ALA A 598 -7.93 -0.34 -13.86
CA ALA A 598 -7.32 -1.15 -14.92
C ALA A 598 -7.21 -0.39 -16.26
N ALA A 599 -8.21 0.41 -16.61
CA ALA A 599 -8.19 1.25 -17.81
C ALA A 599 -7.18 2.41 -17.68
N MET A 600 -7.03 2.99 -16.49
CA MET A 600 -6.05 4.05 -16.21
C MET A 600 -4.63 3.50 -16.36
N TYR A 601 -4.40 2.25 -15.95
CA TYR A 601 -3.11 1.61 -16.15
C TYR A 601 -2.79 1.44 -17.64
N LYS A 602 -3.76 1.04 -18.47
CA LYS A 602 -3.60 1.00 -19.93
C LYS A 602 -3.27 2.38 -20.52
N ALA A 603 -3.82 3.46 -19.96
CA ALA A 603 -3.44 4.82 -20.34
C ALA A 603 -1.98 5.13 -20.00
N LYS A 604 -1.47 4.65 -18.86
CA LYS A 604 -0.05 4.79 -18.51
C LYS A 604 0.88 4.05 -19.47
N GLU A 605 0.47 2.88 -19.96
CA GLU A 605 1.24 2.08 -20.92
C GLU A 605 1.23 2.69 -22.33
N SER A 606 0.11 3.30 -22.72
CA SER A 606 -0.10 3.84 -24.08
C SER A 606 0.57 5.21 -24.30
N GLY A 607 1.61 5.53 -23.52
CA GLY A 607 2.38 6.77 -23.61
C GLY A 607 2.11 7.81 -22.52
N ARG A 608 1.18 7.55 -21.58
CA ARG A 608 0.69 8.51 -20.56
C ARG A 608 0.01 9.73 -21.19
N ASN A 609 -0.44 10.68 -20.38
CA ASN A 609 -1.14 11.89 -20.85
C ASN A 609 -2.33 11.59 -21.79
N THR A 610 -3.09 10.55 -21.47
CA THR A 610 -4.20 10.05 -22.30
C THR A 610 -5.27 9.42 -21.43
N PHE A 611 -6.40 9.05 -22.04
CA PHE A 611 -7.45 8.31 -21.36
C PHE A 611 -7.80 7.01 -22.10
N HIS A 612 -8.26 6.00 -21.37
CA HIS A 612 -8.81 4.78 -21.95
C HIS A 612 -10.11 4.36 -21.28
N PHE A 613 -11.03 3.82 -22.07
CA PHE A 613 -12.19 3.10 -21.54
C PHE A 613 -11.78 1.69 -21.10
N TYR A 614 -12.50 1.18 -20.11
CA TYR A 614 -12.44 -0.22 -19.77
C TYR A 614 -12.98 -1.06 -20.94
N GLU A 615 -12.19 -2.04 -21.34
CA GLU A 615 -12.55 -3.07 -22.29
C GLU A 615 -12.44 -4.42 -21.57
N LYS A 616 -13.38 -5.34 -21.85
CA LYS A 616 -13.30 -6.69 -21.31
C LYS A 616 -11.97 -7.36 -21.70
N GLY A 617 -11.24 -7.84 -20.71
CA GLY A 617 -9.92 -8.47 -20.88
C GLY A 617 -8.72 -7.56 -20.54
N ILE A 618 -8.89 -6.26 -20.30
CA ILE A 618 -7.78 -5.38 -19.84
C ILE A 618 -7.24 -5.85 -18.50
N THR A 619 -8.10 -6.19 -17.54
CA THR A 619 -7.66 -6.68 -16.22
C THR A 619 -6.79 -7.93 -16.33
N GLU A 620 -7.12 -8.85 -17.24
CA GLU A 620 -6.31 -10.04 -17.50
C GLU A 620 -4.96 -9.69 -18.13
N ARG A 621 -4.90 -8.71 -19.05
CA ARG A 621 -3.63 -8.25 -19.64
C ARG A 621 -2.72 -7.58 -18.62
N VAL A 622 -3.26 -6.73 -17.74
CA VAL A 622 -2.49 -6.07 -16.67
C VAL A 622 -1.92 -7.12 -15.70
N MET A 623 -2.74 -8.06 -15.26
CA MET A 623 -2.27 -9.15 -14.39
C MET A 623 -1.27 -10.07 -15.11
N ARG A 624 -1.49 -10.34 -16.41
CA ARG A 624 -0.56 -11.11 -17.23
C ARG A 624 0.80 -10.40 -17.35
N ARG A 625 0.81 -9.07 -17.50
CA ARG A 625 2.06 -8.29 -17.56
C ARG A 625 2.84 -8.37 -16.25
N ILE A 626 2.20 -8.19 -15.10
CA ILE A 626 2.84 -8.33 -13.78
C ILE A 626 3.44 -9.74 -13.63
N HIS A 627 2.70 -10.75 -14.07
CA HIS A 627 3.17 -12.13 -14.02
C HIS A 627 4.35 -12.37 -14.98
N LEU A 628 4.31 -11.83 -16.20
CA LEU A 628 5.40 -11.89 -17.16
C LEU A 628 6.66 -11.17 -16.66
N GLU A 629 6.53 -10.04 -15.98
CA GLU A 629 7.66 -9.33 -15.36
C GLU A 629 8.40 -10.22 -14.35
N SER A 630 7.66 -10.80 -13.41
CA SER A 630 8.25 -11.68 -12.39
C SER A 630 8.91 -12.91 -13.01
N ARG A 631 8.30 -13.49 -14.05
CA ARG A 631 8.84 -14.66 -14.73
C ARG A 631 10.04 -14.34 -15.60
N LEU A 632 10.06 -13.21 -16.31
CA LEU A 632 11.19 -12.78 -17.13
C LEU A 632 12.46 -12.58 -16.27
N ARG A 633 12.31 -11.96 -15.09
CA ARG A 633 13.41 -11.84 -14.12
C ARG A 633 13.93 -13.21 -13.69
N SER A 634 13.02 -14.13 -13.36
CA SER A 634 13.37 -15.49 -12.98
C SER A 634 14.06 -16.25 -14.12
N ALA A 635 13.58 -16.08 -15.35
CA ALA A 635 14.13 -16.73 -16.55
C ALA A 635 15.57 -16.27 -16.84
N PHE A 636 15.83 -14.97 -16.71
CA PHE A 636 17.18 -14.43 -16.85
C PHE A 636 18.13 -14.95 -15.76
N GLU A 637 17.69 -15.01 -14.50
CA GLU A 637 18.48 -15.56 -13.39
C GLU A 637 18.77 -17.06 -13.54
N GLN A 638 17.85 -17.81 -14.14
CA GLN A 638 17.96 -19.26 -14.37
C GLN A 638 18.66 -19.62 -15.69
N ARG A 639 19.07 -18.63 -16.50
CA ARG A 639 19.65 -18.82 -17.84
C ARG A 639 18.75 -19.63 -18.78
N SER A 640 17.45 -19.37 -18.74
CA SER A 640 16.46 -20.01 -19.64
C SER A 640 16.09 -19.16 -20.86
N LEU A 641 16.82 -18.07 -21.11
CA LEU A 641 16.76 -17.31 -22.35
C LEU A 641 17.71 -17.91 -23.39
N GLU A 642 17.37 -17.76 -24.65
CA GLU A 642 18.14 -18.28 -25.79
C GLU A 642 18.42 -17.16 -26.80
N VAL A 643 19.48 -17.30 -27.58
CA VAL A 643 19.79 -16.40 -28.69
C VAL A 643 19.75 -17.20 -29.99
N TYR A 644 18.87 -16.80 -30.89
CA TYR A 644 18.74 -17.37 -32.23
C TYR A 644 19.54 -16.51 -33.21
N TYR A 645 20.00 -17.10 -34.31
CA TYR A 645 20.81 -16.41 -35.30
C TYR A 645 20.14 -16.48 -36.66
N GLN A 646 19.69 -15.34 -37.17
CA GLN A 646 19.08 -15.23 -38.50
C GLN A 646 20.16 -14.84 -39.52
N PRO A 647 20.40 -15.62 -40.60
CA PRO A 647 21.47 -15.33 -41.54
C PRO A 647 21.13 -14.11 -42.43
N LEU A 648 22.13 -13.27 -42.66
CA LEU A 648 22.10 -12.22 -43.69
C LEU A 648 22.79 -12.76 -44.95
N VAL A 649 22.14 -12.58 -46.11
CA VAL A 649 22.62 -13.08 -47.40
C VAL A 649 22.92 -11.92 -48.33
N ASN A 650 24.09 -11.95 -48.96
CA ASN A 650 24.44 -11.00 -49.99
C ASN A 650 23.77 -11.41 -51.31
N LEU A 651 22.81 -10.62 -51.81
CA LEU A 651 22.01 -10.94 -52.99
C LEU A 651 22.84 -11.20 -54.27
N GLY A 652 23.93 -10.48 -54.46
CA GLY A 652 24.79 -10.63 -55.65
C GLY A 652 25.63 -11.90 -55.66
N SER A 653 26.15 -12.32 -54.51
CA SER A 653 26.99 -13.52 -54.38
C SER A 653 26.25 -14.75 -53.88
N GLN A 654 25.03 -14.59 -53.36
CA GLN A 654 24.20 -15.63 -52.73
C GLN A 654 24.91 -16.36 -51.58
N ARG A 655 25.86 -15.67 -50.93
CA ARG A 655 26.60 -16.18 -49.77
C ARG A 655 26.11 -15.48 -48.50
N ILE A 656 26.12 -16.24 -47.41
CA ILE A 656 25.89 -15.70 -46.07
C ILE A 656 27.04 -14.73 -45.75
N CYS A 657 26.70 -13.49 -45.40
CA CYS A 657 27.64 -12.41 -45.09
C CYS A 657 27.49 -11.87 -43.66
N GLY A 658 26.57 -12.43 -42.88
CA GLY A 658 26.36 -12.04 -41.49
C GLY A 658 25.26 -12.86 -40.83
N ALA A 659 24.99 -12.56 -39.58
CA ALA A 659 23.79 -13.04 -38.89
C ALA A 659 23.32 -12.02 -37.86
N GLU A 660 22.01 -11.99 -37.61
CA GLU A 660 21.40 -11.19 -36.56
C GLU A 660 21.11 -12.05 -35.33
N ALA A 661 21.60 -11.60 -34.17
CA ALA A 661 21.41 -12.23 -32.87
C ALA A 661 20.06 -11.77 -32.27
N LEU A 662 19.13 -12.72 -32.17
CA LEU A 662 17.75 -12.48 -31.80
C LEU A 662 17.42 -13.16 -30.47
N LEU A 663 17.08 -12.36 -29.48
CA LEU A 663 16.72 -12.86 -28.15
C LEU A 663 15.39 -13.64 -28.20
N ARG A 664 15.36 -14.80 -27.55
CA ARG A 664 14.19 -15.68 -27.45
C ARG A 664 13.94 -16.07 -26.00
N TRP A 665 12.66 -16.17 -25.65
CA TRP A 665 12.23 -16.62 -24.34
C TRP A 665 11.21 -17.75 -24.49
N HIS A 666 11.57 -18.90 -23.93
CA HIS A 666 10.66 -20.02 -23.73
C HIS A 666 10.27 -20.10 -22.26
N ASP A 667 9.01 -19.79 -21.97
CA ASP A 667 8.43 -19.93 -20.65
C ASP A 667 7.92 -21.36 -20.44
N PRO A 668 8.18 -21.99 -19.27
CA PRO A 668 7.73 -23.34 -18.98
C PRO A 668 6.20 -23.54 -19.01
N GLU A 669 5.42 -22.48 -18.77
CA GLU A 669 3.96 -22.54 -18.71
C GLU A 669 3.31 -22.04 -20.01
N GLU A 670 3.76 -20.89 -20.54
CA GLU A 670 3.17 -20.25 -21.73
C GLU A 670 3.87 -20.63 -23.06
N GLY A 671 4.99 -21.35 -23.01
CA GLY A 671 5.75 -21.72 -24.20
C GLY A 671 6.54 -20.54 -24.78
N ALA A 672 6.62 -20.42 -26.10
CA ALA A 672 7.40 -19.37 -26.75
C ALA A 672 6.73 -18.00 -26.56
N ILE A 673 7.42 -17.08 -25.88
CA ILE A 673 6.95 -15.71 -25.66
C ILE A 673 7.59 -14.78 -26.71
N PRO A 674 6.79 -14.05 -27.50
CA PRO A 674 7.32 -13.13 -28.51
C PRO A 674 8.17 -12.00 -27.91
N PRO A 675 9.28 -11.59 -28.57
CA PRO A 675 10.10 -10.44 -28.15
C PRO A 675 9.29 -9.17 -27.86
N ASP A 676 8.33 -8.84 -28.71
CA ASP A 676 7.47 -7.65 -28.56
C ASP A 676 6.67 -7.62 -27.24
N HIS A 677 6.50 -8.77 -26.59
CA HIS A 677 5.81 -8.86 -25.30
C HIS A 677 6.73 -8.67 -24.10
N PHE A 678 8.00 -9.09 -24.19
CA PHE A 678 8.89 -9.10 -23.03
C PHE A 678 10.03 -8.08 -23.10
N ILE A 679 10.45 -7.63 -24.29
CA ILE A 679 11.45 -6.57 -24.44
C ILE A 679 10.98 -5.26 -23.80
N PRO A 680 9.73 -4.77 -24.02
CA PRO A 680 9.25 -3.56 -23.34
C PRO A 680 9.25 -3.69 -21.82
N ILE A 681 8.93 -4.88 -21.30
CA ILE A 681 8.97 -5.17 -19.86
C ILE A 681 10.42 -5.12 -19.34
N ALA A 682 11.36 -5.70 -20.07
CA ALA A 682 12.78 -5.64 -19.74
C ALA A 682 13.29 -4.19 -19.73
N GLU A 683 12.85 -3.37 -20.68
CA GLU A 683 13.20 -1.95 -20.73
C GLU A 683 12.65 -1.21 -19.52
N ASP A 684 11.35 -1.30 -19.25
CA ASP A 684 10.68 -0.59 -18.16
C ASP A 684 11.23 -0.94 -16.78
N THR A 685 11.64 -2.19 -16.58
CA THR A 685 12.23 -2.67 -15.32
C THR A 685 13.74 -2.47 -15.23
N GLY A 686 14.39 -2.03 -16.30
CA GLY A 686 15.85 -1.92 -16.41
C GLY A 686 16.57 -3.25 -16.60
N LEU A 687 15.85 -4.38 -16.71
CA LEU A 687 16.41 -5.70 -16.99
C LEU A 687 17.07 -5.80 -18.38
N ILE A 688 16.69 -4.92 -19.32
CA ILE A 688 17.27 -4.87 -20.67
C ILE A 688 18.77 -4.64 -20.67
N ILE A 689 19.32 -3.94 -19.65
CA ILE A 689 20.75 -3.64 -19.56
C ILE A 689 21.56 -4.93 -19.32
N PRO A 690 21.35 -5.68 -18.23
CA PRO A 690 22.07 -6.93 -18.01
C PRO A 690 21.72 -8.01 -19.05
N MET A 691 20.48 -8.03 -19.58
CA MET A 691 20.11 -8.95 -20.65
C MET A 691 20.86 -8.65 -21.95
N GLY A 692 20.92 -7.39 -22.37
CA GLY A 692 21.63 -7.01 -23.58
C GLY A 692 23.13 -7.25 -23.50
N GLU A 693 23.75 -7.05 -22.33
CA GLU A 693 25.15 -7.46 -22.10
C GLU A 693 25.36 -8.96 -22.26
N TRP A 694 24.42 -9.77 -21.77
CA TRP A 694 24.45 -11.21 -21.94
C TRP A 694 24.29 -11.60 -23.41
N VAL A 695 23.35 -10.99 -24.15
CA VAL A 695 23.17 -11.22 -25.60
C VAL A 695 24.45 -10.89 -26.37
N ILE A 696 25.09 -9.76 -26.08
CA ILE A 696 26.36 -9.39 -26.73
C ILE A 696 27.44 -10.44 -26.48
N ARG A 697 27.53 -10.92 -25.24
CA ARG A 697 28.49 -11.96 -24.86
C ARG A 697 28.22 -13.27 -25.58
N GLU A 698 26.97 -13.73 -25.64
CA GLU A 698 26.61 -14.97 -26.35
C GLU A 698 26.88 -14.88 -27.85
N ALA A 699 26.61 -13.73 -28.47
CA ALA A 699 26.91 -13.47 -29.87
C ALA A 699 28.42 -13.53 -30.16
N CYS A 700 29.25 -12.94 -29.30
CA CYS A 700 30.71 -13.02 -29.38
C CYS A 700 31.21 -14.48 -29.20
N LEU A 701 30.63 -15.22 -28.24
CA LEU A 701 30.96 -16.63 -28.03
C LEU A 701 30.51 -17.51 -29.21
N ALA A 702 29.41 -17.18 -29.88
CA ALA A 702 28.98 -17.87 -31.10
C ALA A 702 29.97 -17.67 -32.24
N LEU A 703 30.40 -16.43 -32.50
CA LEU A 703 31.43 -16.12 -33.50
C LEU A 703 32.71 -16.91 -33.26
N LYS A 704 33.21 -16.92 -32.03
CA LYS A 704 34.41 -17.66 -31.68
C LYS A 704 34.27 -19.17 -31.93
N ARG A 705 33.13 -19.75 -31.56
CA ARG A 705 32.84 -21.17 -31.85
C ARG A 705 32.84 -21.45 -33.35
N TRP A 706 32.31 -20.54 -34.16
CA TRP A 706 32.27 -20.71 -35.62
C TRP A 706 33.65 -20.61 -36.26
N ASP A 707 34.49 -19.70 -35.78
CA ASP A 707 35.90 -19.58 -36.19
C ASP A 707 36.69 -20.86 -35.87
N GLU A 708 36.53 -21.38 -34.64
CA GLU A 708 37.17 -22.63 -34.20
C GLU A 708 36.72 -23.87 -34.99
N LEU A 709 35.50 -23.84 -35.56
CA LEU A 709 34.98 -24.88 -36.46
C LEU A 709 35.49 -24.75 -37.90
N GLY A 710 36.30 -23.73 -38.21
CA GLY A 710 36.85 -23.49 -39.54
C GLY A 710 35.85 -22.87 -40.51
N ILE A 711 34.77 -22.27 -40.02
CA ILE A 711 33.85 -21.50 -40.84
C ILE A 711 34.56 -20.17 -41.16
N SER A 712 34.77 -19.86 -42.44
CA SER A 712 35.36 -18.58 -42.83
C SER A 712 34.42 -17.44 -42.46
N LEU A 713 34.87 -16.56 -41.55
CA LEU A 713 34.18 -15.36 -41.10
C LEU A 713 34.70 -14.09 -41.80
N ASP A 714 35.43 -14.24 -42.91
CA ASP A 714 35.95 -13.11 -43.67
C ASP A 714 34.81 -12.24 -44.22
N GLY A 715 34.73 -10.99 -43.74
CA GLY A 715 33.66 -10.07 -44.09
C GLY A 715 32.31 -10.38 -43.43
N PHE A 716 32.27 -11.30 -42.46
CA PHE A 716 31.08 -11.64 -41.69
C PHE A 716 30.82 -10.60 -40.59
N VAL A 717 29.57 -10.18 -40.42
CA VAL A 717 29.15 -9.29 -39.32
C VAL A 717 28.01 -9.94 -38.52
N MET A 718 28.20 -10.01 -37.20
CA MET A 718 27.17 -10.37 -36.23
C MET A 718 26.45 -9.12 -35.75
N HIS A 719 25.19 -9.02 -36.12
CA HIS A 719 24.30 -7.92 -35.81
C HIS A 719 23.60 -8.15 -34.46
N ILE A 720 23.59 -7.13 -33.61
CA ILE A 720 23.06 -7.22 -32.25
C ILE A 720 22.22 -5.98 -31.95
N ASN A 721 20.95 -6.21 -31.64
CA ASN A 721 20.01 -5.17 -31.24
C ASN A 721 20.41 -4.51 -29.92
N LEU A 722 20.40 -3.17 -29.90
CA LEU A 722 20.77 -2.34 -28.77
C LEU A 722 19.63 -1.38 -28.41
N SER A 723 19.08 -1.54 -27.21
CA SER A 723 18.02 -0.65 -26.69
C SER A 723 18.53 0.77 -26.45
N GLY A 724 17.66 1.78 -26.63
CA GLY A 724 17.95 3.16 -26.26
C GLY A 724 18.40 3.33 -24.80
N LYS A 725 17.87 2.51 -23.86
CA LYS A 725 18.29 2.54 -22.44
C LYS A 725 19.73 2.06 -22.24
N GLN A 726 20.22 1.17 -23.10
CA GLN A 726 21.62 0.75 -23.11
C GLN A 726 22.52 1.82 -23.72
N LEU A 727 22.07 2.51 -24.78
CA LEU A 727 22.82 3.60 -25.39
C LEU A 727 23.12 4.74 -24.41
N LEU A 728 22.25 4.97 -23.42
CA LEU A 728 22.47 5.98 -22.38
C LEU A 728 23.56 5.60 -21.35
N GLN A 729 24.08 4.37 -21.36
CA GLN A 729 25.14 3.93 -20.45
C GLN A 729 26.51 4.44 -20.92
N LYS A 730 27.07 5.43 -20.20
CA LYS A 730 28.35 6.07 -20.57
C LYS A 730 29.54 5.10 -20.63
N ASP A 731 29.49 3.99 -19.92
CA ASP A 731 30.55 2.99 -19.89
C ASP A 731 30.38 1.87 -20.92
N LEU A 732 29.30 1.88 -21.72
CA LEU A 732 29.03 0.89 -22.77
C LEU A 732 30.22 0.68 -23.72
N PRO A 733 30.87 1.73 -24.30
CA PRO A 733 32.01 1.51 -25.20
C PRO A 733 33.18 0.79 -24.51
N ARG A 734 33.50 1.18 -23.28
CA ARG A 734 34.57 0.56 -22.50
C ARG A 734 34.26 -0.92 -22.24
N ARG A 735 33.04 -1.22 -21.81
CA ARG A 735 32.63 -2.59 -21.48
C ARG A 735 32.59 -3.50 -22.70
N LEU A 736 32.15 -2.98 -23.85
CA LEU A 736 32.19 -3.72 -25.11
C LEU A 736 33.64 -4.00 -25.51
N ALA A 737 34.52 -3.01 -25.47
CA ALA A 737 35.95 -3.20 -25.78
C ALA A 737 36.60 -4.25 -24.86
N ASP A 738 36.37 -4.16 -23.55
CA ASP A 738 36.88 -5.13 -22.57
C ASP A 738 36.39 -6.56 -22.90
N MET A 739 35.11 -6.71 -23.27
CA MET A 739 34.51 -8.00 -23.62
C MET A 739 35.08 -8.59 -24.92
N LEU A 740 35.27 -7.78 -25.96
CA LEU A 740 35.84 -8.23 -27.23
C LEU A 740 37.28 -8.72 -27.06
N VAL A 741 38.07 -8.04 -26.22
CA VAL A 741 39.43 -8.47 -25.87
C VAL A 741 39.42 -9.74 -25.03
N GLU A 742 38.53 -9.83 -24.03
CA GLU A 742 38.38 -11.01 -23.16
C GLU A 742 38.08 -12.27 -23.97
N ILE A 743 37.16 -12.19 -24.93
CA ILE A 743 36.73 -13.33 -25.74
C ILE A 743 37.69 -13.55 -26.92
N GLY A 744 38.32 -12.50 -27.44
CA GLY A 744 39.21 -12.56 -28.61
C GLY A 744 38.46 -12.48 -29.93
N VAL A 745 37.43 -11.63 -30.00
CA VAL A 745 36.65 -11.37 -31.22
C VAL A 745 37.07 -10.02 -31.82
N PRO A 746 37.43 -9.95 -33.11
CA PRO A 746 37.71 -8.69 -33.78
C PRO A 746 36.49 -7.75 -33.78
N PRO A 747 36.64 -6.45 -33.43
CA PRO A 747 35.52 -5.51 -33.40
C PRO A 747 34.76 -5.38 -34.72
N GLU A 748 35.44 -5.54 -35.84
CA GLU A 748 34.86 -5.51 -37.19
C GLU A 748 33.82 -6.60 -37.45
N TRP A 749 33.80 -7.66 -36.65
CA TRP A 749 32.80 -8.72 -36.75
C TRP A 749 31.50 -8.39 -36.02
N ILE A 750 31.41 -7.23 -35.35
CA ILE A 750 30.23 -6.82 -34.59
C ILE A 750 29.54 -5.62 -35.26
N GLY A 751 28.22 -5.74 -35.42
CA GLY A 751 27.31 -4.66 -35.77
C GLY A 751 26.32 -4.43 -34.63
N LEU A 752 26.16 -3.17 -34.23
CA LEU A 752 25.13 -2.77 -33.27
C LEU A 752 23.98 -2.11 -34.01
N GLU A 753 22.78 -2.60 -33.75
CA GLU A 753 21.55 -2.13 -34.40
C GLU A 753 20.75 -1.29 -33.42
N LEU A 754 20.31 -0.12 -33.87
CA LEU A 754 19.48 0.76 -33.08
C LEU A 754 18.31 1.24 -33.92
N THR A 755 17.11 1.24 -33.34
CA THR A 755 15.95 1.83 -34.00
C THR A 755 16.14 3.34 -34.18
N GLU A 756 15.54 3.87 -35.23
CA GLU A 756 15.53 5.30 -35.54
C GLU A 756 15.11 6.17 -34.33
N SER A 757 14.02 5.76 -33.65
CA SER A 757 13.48 6.44 -32.48
C SER A 757 14.46 6.46 -31.29
N SER A 758 15.15 5.34 -31.02
CA SER A 758 16.10 5.23 -29.90
C SER A 758 17.27 6.20 -30.02
N ILE A 759 17.71 6.47 -31.24
CA ILE A 759 18.78 7.43 -31.53
C ILE A 759 18.27 8.87 -31.31
N MET A 760 17.03 9.15 -31.72
CA MET A 760 16.44 10.49 -31.67
C MET A 760 16.11 10.95 -30.25
N GLU A 761 15.77 10.05 -29.33
CA GLU A 761 15.49 10.39 -27.92
C GLU A 761 16.76 10.79 -27.12
N SER A 762 17.96 10.50 -27.62
CA SER A 762 19.22 10.54 -26.85
C SER A 762 20.24 11.57 -27.37
N GLU A 763 19.79 12.70 -27.91
CA GLU A 763 20.53 13.57 -28.86
C GLU A 763 22.01 13.88 -28.55
N THR A 764 22.39 14.21 -27.31
CA THR A 764 23.79 14.59 -27.00
C THR A 764 24.63 13.42 -26.48
N VAL A 765 24.09 12.66 -25.53
CA VAL A 765 24.81 11.53 -24.91
C VAL A 765 24.99 10.37 -25.90
N GLY A 766 23.99 10.12 -26.75
CA GLY A 766 24.03 9.05 -27.74
C GLY A 766 25.12 9.25 -28.79
N LEU A 767 25.29 10.48 -29.31
CA LEU A 767 26.26 10.75 -30.37
C LEU A 767 27.71 10.48 -29.93
N ASP A 768 28.08 10.92 -28.72
CA ASP A 768 29.41 10.68 -28.16
C ASP A 768 29.70 9.17 -28.01
N ILE A 769 28.69 8.42 -27.56
CA ILE A 769 28.79 6.97 -27.36
C ILE A 769 28.88 6.24 -28.69
N LEU A 770 28.03 6.56 -29.67
CA LEU A 770 28.10 5.99 -31.03
C LEU A 770 29.47 6.28 -31.69
N THR A 771 29.99 7.49 -31.50
CA THR A 771 31.32 7.87 -32.01
C THR A 771 32.42 7.06 -31.34
N ALA A 772 32.33 6.84 -30.02
CA ALA A 772 33.27 6.00 -29.29
C ALA A 772 33.20 4.53 -29.73
N LEU A 773 31.99 4.00 -29.97
CA LEU A 773 31.78 2.64 -30.49
C LEU A 773 32.42 2.47 -31.87
N ARG A 774 32.22 3.42 -32.80
CA ARG A 774 32.88 3.37 -34.12
C ARG A 774 34.40 3.42 -34.04
N ARG A 775 34.96 4.15 -33.06
CA ARG A 775 36.42 4.18 -32.83
C ARG A 775 36.96 2.83 -32.33
N ILE A 776 36.15 2.02 -31.66
CA ILE A 776 36.51 0.65 -31.27
C ILE A 776 36.59 -0.27 -32.51
N GLY A 777 35.84 0.06 -33.56
CA GLY A 777 35.85 -0.66 -34.84
C GLY A 777 34.54 -1.39 -35.16
N VAL A 778 33.56 -1.35 -34.26
CA VAL A 778 32.23 -1.96 -34.52
C VAL A 778 31.46 -1.17 -35.58
N SER A 779 30.60 -1.85 -36.32
CA SER A 779 29.65 -1.23 -37.24
C SER A 779 28.38 -0.78 -36.51
N ILE A 780 27.72 0.25 -37.03
CA ILE A 780 26.45 0.77 -36.49
C ILE A 780 25.42 0.77 -37.61
N ALA A 781 24.31 0.08 -37.39
CA ALA A 781 23.16 0.03 -38.27
C ALA A 781 21.99 0.80 -37.65
N ILE A 782 21.24 1.52 -38.48
CA ILE A 782 19.91 2.01 -38.09
C ILE A 782 18.89 0.99 -38.53
N ASP A 783 18.07 0.55 -37.58
CA ASP A 783 16.98 -0.38 -37.76
C ASP A 783 15.63 0.33 -37.93
N ASP A 784 14.64 -0.37 -38.51
CA ASP A 784 13.29 0.10 -38.82
C ASP A 784 13.24 1.42 -39.63
N PHE A 785 14.21 1.64 -40.53
CA PHE A 785 14.36 2.93 -41.20
C PHE A 785 13.18 3.26 -42.11
N GLY A 786 12.59 4.45 -41.91
CA GLY A 786 11.48 4.96 -42.74
C GLY A 786 10.10 4.89 -42.07
N THR A 787 9.99 4.22 -40.92
CA THR A 787 8.75 4.19 -40.12
C THR A 787 8.60 5.43 -39.21
N GLY A 788 9.69 6.17 -38.97
CA GLY A 788 9.76 7.37 -38.14
C GLY A 788 9.88 8.70 -38.90
N HIS A 789 9.82 9.81 -38.17
CA HIS A 789 10.02 11.17 -38.72
C HIS A 789 11.50 11.59 -38.68
N SER A 790 12.35 10.93 -39.45
CA SER A 790 13.77 11.31 -39.55
C SER A 790 13.97 12.63 -40.28
N SER A 791 14.75 13.52 -39.66
CA SER A 791 15.32 14.66 -40.36
C SER A 791 16.59 14.22 -41.09
N LEU A 792 16.56 14.16 -42.42
CA LEU A 792 17.72 13.84 -43.28
C LEU A 792 19.02 14.58 -42.90
N SER A 793 18.90 15.81 -42.41
CA SER A 793 20.06 16.58 -41.93
C SER A 793 20.74 15.97 -40.70
N ARG A 794 20.00 15.23 -39.86
CA ARG A 794 20.53 14.57 -38.67
C ARG A 794 21.23 13.26 -39.01
N LEU A 795 20.70 12.50 -39.96
CA LEU A 795 21.31 11.24 -40.40
C LEU A 795 22.76 11.43 -40.86
N LYS A 796 23.06 12.57 -41.51
CA LYS A 796 24.41 12.96 -41.96
C LYS A 796 25.42 13.13 -40.82
N LEU A 797 24.96 13.44 -39.60
CA LEU A 797 25.84 13.70 -38.45
C LEU A 797 26.15 12.43 -37.65
N LEU A 798 25.38 11.36 -37.84
CA LEU A 798 25.55 10.12 -37.11
C LEU A 798 26.66 9.27 -37.73
N PRO A 799 27.52 8.62 -36.93
CA PRO A 799 28.62 7.82 -37.45
C PRO A 799 28.15 6.40 -37.84
N ILE A 800 27.11 6.32 -38.66
CA ILE A 800 26.49 5.06 -39.10
C ILE A 800 27.23 4.45 -40.29
N SER A 801 27.11 3.14 -40.46
CA SER A 801 27.69 2.38 -41.59
C SER A 801 26.64 1.65 -42.41
N GLU A 802 25.44 1.49 -41.89
CA GLU A 802 24.41 0.65 -42.48
C GLU A 802 22.99 1.16 -42.16
N LEU A 803 22.06 0.90 -43.08
CA LEU A 803 20.63 1.14 -42.92
C LEU A 803 19.88 -0.15 -43.20
N LYS A 804 18.96 -0.53 -42.31
CA LYS A 804 18.03 -1.65 -42.51
C LYS A 804 16.66 -1.10 -42.90
N ILE A 805 16.12 -1.60 -44.00
CA ILE A 805 14.79 -1.24 -44.49
C ILE A 805 13.78 -2.09 -43.75
N ASP A 806 12.85 -1.42 -43.05
CA ASP A 806 11.78 -2.07 -42.30
C ASP A 806 10.96 -3.02 -43.19
N ARG A 807 10.59 -4.18 -42.62
CA ARG A 807 9.84 -5.21 -43.35
C ARG A 807 8.53 -4.71 -43.96
N SER A 808 7.91 -3.69 -43.37
CA SER A 808 6.62 -3.15 -43.82
C SER A 808 6.68 -2.65 -45.25
N PHE A 809 7.81 -2.06 -45.65
CA PHE A 809 8.05 -1.61 -47.03
C PHE A 809 8.48 -2.73 -47.97
N ILE A 810 9.02 -3.83 -47.44
CA ILE A 810 9.46 -5.00 -48.23
C ILE A 810 8.30 -5.93 -48.53
N ARG A 811 7.35 -6.08 -47.59
CA ARG A 811 6.25 -7.05 -47.69
C ARG A 811 5.48 -6.94 -49.00
N ASP A 812 5.10 -5.73 -49.37
CA ASP A 812 4.22 -5.46 -50.51
C ASP A 812 4.96 -4.79 -51.71
N ILE A 813 6.30 -4.73 -51.68
CA ILE A 813 7.17 -3.99 -52.63
C ILE A 813 6.99 -4.37 -54.11
N ALA A 814 6.60 -5.62 -54.40
CA ALA A 814 6.43 -6.10 -55.76
C ALA A 814 5.08 -5.67 -56.38
N GLU A 815 4.11 -5.28 -55.54
CA GLU A 815 2.73 -5.00 -55.93
C GLU A 815 2.34 -3.53 -55.67
N ASP A 816 2.82 -2.93 -54.58
CA ASP A 816 2.57 -1.55 -54.20
C ASP A 816 3.63 -0.59 -54.76
N LYS A 817 3.18 0.42 -55.51
CA LYS A 817 4.04 1.42 -56.12
C LYS A 817 4.60 2.43 -55.12
N ASP A 818 3.88 2.68 -54.04
CA ASP A 818 4.30 3.66 -53.02
C ASP A 818 5.44 3.07 -52.18
N ASP A 819 5.31 1.82 -51.73
CA ASP A 819 6.38 1.09 -51.03
C ASP A 819 7.62 0.92 -51.91
N ALA A 820 7.44 0.54 -53.18
CA ALA A 820 8.53 0.46 -54.16
C ALA A 820 9.27 1.81 -54.33
N ALA A 821 8.54 2.93 -54.34
CA ALA A 821 9.14 4.26 -54.45
C ALA A 821 9.93 4.65 -53.19
N ILE A 822 9.42 4.30 -52.01
CA ILE A 822 10.12 4.53 -50.73
C ILE A 822 11.42 3.74 -50.68
N VAL A 823 11.39 2.44 -51.03
CA VAL A 823 12.60 1.61 -51.05
C VAL A 823 13.63 2.12 -52.04
N GLN A 824 13.22 2.53 -53.26
CA GLN A 824 14.13 3.15 -54.23
C GLN A 824 14.75 4.44 -53.70
N ALA A 825 13.98 5.26 -52.98
CA ALA A 825 14.48 6.48 -52.36
C ALA A 825 15.51 6.18 -51.26
N ILE A 826 15.26 5.17 -50.43
CA ILE A 826 16.20 4.72 -49.40
C ILE A 826 17.50 4.21 -50.04
N LEU A 827 17.42 3.36 -51.08
CA LEU A 827 18.59 2.84 -51.80
C LEU A 827 19.43 3.98 -52.40
N ALA A 828 18.78 4.97 -53.03
CA ALA A 828 19.46 6.13 -53.61
C ALA A 828 20.14 7.01 -52.54
N LEU A 829 19.47 7.21 -51.40
CA LEU A 829 20.01 7.94 -50.27
C LEU A 829 21.25 7.24 -49.69
N SER A 830 21.14 5.94 -49.44
CA SER A 830 22.23 5.13 -48.90
C SER A 830 23.45 5.12 -49.81
N ALA A 831 23.24 4.96 -51.12
CA ALA A 831 24.32 5.05 -52.10
C ALA A 831 25.02 6.41 -52.09
N SER A 832 24.27 7.50 -51.92
CA SER A 832 24.80 8.86 -51.85
C SER A 832 25.61 9.11 -50.56
N LEU A 833 25.27 8.44 -49.47
CA LEU A 833 25.94 8.54 -48.17
C LEU A 833 27.03 7.48 -47.97
N GLY A 834 27.19 6.54 -48.89
CA GLY A 834 28.15 5.43 -48.79
C GLY A 834 27.79 4.41 -47.70
N LEU A 835 26.50 4.23 -47.42
CA LEU A 835 25.97 3.31 -46.41
C LEU A 835 25.63 1.96 -47.05
N ARG A 836 25.88 0.87 -46.34
CA ARG A 836 25.34 -0.45 -46.71
C ARG A 836 23.84 -0.46 -46.46
N VAL A 837 23.11 -1.26 -47.23
CA VAL A 837 21.66 -1.42 -47.06
C VAL A 837 21.34 -2.89 -46.89
N VAL A 838 20.49 -3.19 -45.92
CA VAL A 838 19.92 -4.51 -45.67
C VAL A 838 18.41 -4.39 -45.77
N ALA A 839 17.75 -5.32 -46.46
CA ALA A 839 16.30 -5.38 -46.53
C ALA A 839 15.79 -6.49 -45.61
N GLU A 840 14.83 -6.17 -44.74
CA GLU A 840 14.27 -7.12 -43.80
C GLU A 840 12.97 -7.75 -44.30
N GLY A 841 12.69 -8.97 -43.84
CA GLY A 841 11.42 -9.64 -44.17
C GLY A 841 11.27 -9.99 -45.65
N VAL A 842 12.37 -10.31 -46.33
CA VAL A 842 12.32 -10.92 -47.68
C VAL A 842 11.82 -12.35 -47.54
N GLU A 843 10.56 -12.58 -47.88
CA GLU A 843 9.86 -13.86 -47.74
C GLU A 843 9.65 -14.58 -49.08
N HIS A 844 9.65 -13.85 -50.20
CA HIS A 844 9.30 -14.37 -51.52
C HIS A 844 10.28 -13.94 -52.63
N ALA A 845 10.46 -14.79 -53.65
CA ALA A 845 11.39 -14.56 -54.76
C ALA A 845 11.10 -13.27 -55.58
N GLY A 846 9.85 -12.79 -55.59
CA GLY A 846 9.50 -11.53 -56.25
C GLY A 846 10.08 -10.30 -55.55
N GLN A 847 10.16 -10.32 -54.21
CA GLN A 847 10.80 -9.27 -53.42
C GLN A 847 12.32 -9.29 -53.62
N GLU A 848 12.91 -10.49 -53.60
CA GLU A 848 14.34 -10.69 -53.88
C GLU A 848 14.74 -10.18 -55.28
N ALA A 849 13.92 -10.44 -56.29
CA ALA A 849 14.20 -9.99 -57.66
C ALA A 849 14.04 -8.48 -57.87
N PHE A 850 13.29 -7.80 -57.00
CA PHE A 850 13.15 -6.34 -57.04
C PHE A 850 14.38 -5.65 -56.45
N LEU A 851 14.88 -6.17 -55.32
CA LEU A 851 16.05 -5.68 -54.59
C LEU A 851 17.35 -5.96 -55.36
#